data_AF-A0A7X9P770-F1
#
_entry.id   AF-A0A7X9P770-F1
#
_cell.length_a   1.000
_cell.length_b   1.000
_cell.length_c   1.000
_cell.angle_alpha   90.00
_cell.angle_beta   90.00
_cell.angle_gamma   90.00
#
_symmetry.space_group_name_H-M   'P 1'
#
loop_
_entity.id
_entity.type
_entity.pdbx_description
1 polymer ?
#
loop_
_entity_poly.entity_id
_entity_poly.type
_entity_poly.pdbx_seq_one_letter_code
_entity_poly.pdbx_strand_id
1 'polypeptide(L)'
;MRSITSRGLGMLAAACLAVAPACGDGGSSGDGGVEADGRDVADDAPREALDYWVPPPGDTDWPQLAHDARRTGWSAEFVEGPYRFTWRWTGVPFASRAQPVVVGERLYMGALDGAMYAVAALDDNRGGPPTIAWRTDLGSPIRAGAAVDGDIVLAGTHDGRVVGLHRGNGEVQWSFATGGAILASPAIDDGVAYLGSADGTFYALRTADGSVVWERPIGPPILGSAAVGETAGGKRVVFVAEDVAARALDAATGAVVWSTQLEGQSGADRWPVILGDTVFLRTQPVHFFHTLLHDGDDVMDSAGEVRADWAEDWEAVRPRILEHLTSQPTRQTLFALELATGASRGVAPVLYVYGNNDAPAPPAVWQSALYLPYRARHGIATDGGSVHVSTRYDGELGRLDPNTLDVTGLTSPDPYTYQWRATSDEPATVTVAGDRLLVDNWERLGAISLVDGRMTAIAQLYNGTDPGCDAPGVGGPMPAFYEHCVPGYTFTWDPVRPEGGARTGAVVASGRIFWSLDAALGALAPDDGTTNPPLAPFEPPPDPGPPPSAVPASDYDPYIDTEPTRPAPAPDPALVERLEAEVLRVLEADDHLLPLYVERGFQGTGSWPPDTTSPPGPTSVMGDQGFWYDPGELVYSLAIAYPYLSPPLQERLRAYLAVEMTRYPPLEPLPYGEPWDWVNRGRPREWHPLSIREEVDNCWPPPAPPLQTLYALWAYARYVGDWDYLAARWAEIDALFDEKRTEIDSYAEIAGAIGYARIAARLGHAPEAAEGRAAATTAMQAGLAFADWLDAANTLFPNAGVSGSADDERPGLRGGVFFGLVPEVGRYLHDTNLAAASWYIDDVNRYPTGDYLWYATRAGCNGELTETSFQSPEPGWAFFLAEAYVRGAPRERLLRWLDRPWGLGDPWHIQKIVAAIEAP
;
A
#
# COMPACT_ATOMS: atom_id res chain seq x y z
N MET A 1 -15.90 59.46 25.49
CA MET A 1 -15.17 60.75 25.39
C MET A 1 -14.50 60.80 24.03
N ARG A 2 -14.93 61.78 23.22
CA ARG A 2 -14.47 62.25 21.89
C ARG A 2 -13.84 61.20 20.94
N SER A 3 -14.57 60.49 20.07
CA SER A 3 -15.39 60.91 18.88
C SER A 3 -14.53 61.11 17.62
N ILE A 4 -14.88 60.70 16.39
CA ILE A 4 -16.21 60.70 15.74
C ILE A 4 -16.09 59.83 14.43
N THR A 5 -16.89 58.76 14.24
CA THR A 5 -18.07 58.59 13.34
C THR A 5 -17.76 58.13 11.90
N SER A 6 -18.18 56.93 11.45
CA SER A 6 -19.52 56.46 10.98
C SER A 6 -19.86 56.96 9.57
N ARG A 7 -20.27 56.16 8.56
CA ARG A 7 -21.47 55.31 8.34
C ARG A 7 -21.26 54.63 6.96
N GLY A 8 -21.91 53.55 6.52
CA GLY A 8 -23.08 52.81 7.00
C GLY A 8 -23.60 51.93 5.83
N LEU A 9 -24.20 50.79 6.20
CA LEU A 9 -24.85 49.77 5.38
C LEU A 9 -25.91 50.26 4.38
N GLY A 10 -26.22 49.42 3.39
CA GLY A 10 -27.55 49.36 2.79
C GLY A 10 -27.71 48.37 1.62
N MET A 11 -28.19 47.16 1.90
CA MET A 11 -28.81 46.21 0.96
C MET A 11 -29.93 46.85 0.12
N LEU A 12 -30.10 46.42 -1.15
CA LEU A 12 -31.28 45.64 -1.60
C LEU A 12 -31.27 45.39 -3.12
N ALA A 13 -31.73 44.19 -3.46
CA ALA A 13 -31.95 43.63 -4.78
C ALA A 13 -33.04 44.36 -5.60
N ALA A 14 -32.95 44.30 -6.93
CA ALA A 14 -34.08 44.07 -7.82
C ALA A 14 -33.61 43.74 -9.26
N ALA A 15 -34.21 42.70 -9.81
CA ALA A 15 -34.15 42.25 -11.19
C ALA A 15 -34.79 43.25 -12.18
N CYS A 16 -34.37 43.21 -13.46
CA CYS A 16 -35.19 42.79 -14.60
C CYS A 16 -34.59 43.15 -15.96
N LEU A 17 -34.59 42.14 -16.84
CA LEU A 17 -34.87 42.09 -18.28
C LEU A 17 -34.51 43.27 -19.21
N ALA A 18 -33.60 42.94 -20.12
CA ALA A 18 -33.70 43.00 -21.59
C ALA A 18 -34.67 44.01 -22.23
N VAL A 19 -34.12 44.91 -23.07
CA VAL A 19 -34.67 45.32 -24.38
C VAL A 19 -33.52 45.82 -25.28
N ALA A 20 -33.34 45.24 -26.46
CA ALA A 20 -32.65 45.87 -27.60
C ALA A 20 -33.67 46.69 -28.42
N PRO A 21 -33.28 47.81 -29.06
CA PRO A 21 -33.17 47.82 -30.53
C PRO A 21 -32.00 48.69 -31.04
N ALA A 22 -31.23 48.24 -32.03
CA ALA A 22 -31.44 48.36 -33.49
C ALA A 22 -31.09 49.73 -34.13
N CYS A 23 -30.17 49.64 -35.09
CA CYS A 23 -30.03 50.38 -36.36
C CYS A 23 -29.66 51.89 -36.37
N GLY A 24 -28.66 52.22 -37.20
CA GLY A 24 -28.48 53.59 -37.72
C GLY A 24 -27.12 53.93 -38.32
N ASP A 25 -26.84 53.40 -39.51
CA ASP A 25 -26.21 54.02 -40.70
C ASP A 25 -25.00 54.99 -40.66
N GLY A 26 -24.10 54.72 -41.62
CA GLY A 26 -23.36 55.71 -42.44
C GLY A 26 -21.86 55.76 -42.16
N GLY A 27 -20.91 55.60 -43.10
CA GLY A 27 -20.93 55.51 -44.55
C GLY A 27 -19.62 56.11 -45.12
N SER A 28 -19.01 55.41 -46.09
CA SER A 28 -17.88 55.82 -47.00
C SER A 28 -16.50 56.05 -46.35
N SER A 29 -15.34 55.74 -46.92
CA SER A 29 -14.83 55.52 -48.30
C SER A 29 -13.51 54.72 -48.16
N GLY A 30 -13.20 53.65 -48.91
CA GLY A 30 -12.80 53.64 -50.33
C GLY A 30 -11.26 53.61 -50.48
N ASP A 31 -10.67 52.42 -50.71
CA ASP A 31 -9.66 52.15 -51.79
C ASP A 31 -8.93 50.80 -51.65
N GLY A 32 -8.80 50.10 -52.79
CA GLY A 32 -7.59 49.33 -53.14
C GLY A 32 -7.54 47.84 -52.80
N GLY A 33 -7.69 46.97 -53.80
CA GLY A 33 -7.69 45.50 -53.73
C GLY A 33 -6.37 44.79 -53.47
N VAL A 34 -6.43 43.47 -53.25
CA VAL A 34 -6.04 42.38 -54.18
C VAL A 34 -6.37 41.02 -53.52
N GLU A 35 -6.83 40.08 -54.33
CA GLU A 35 -7.32 38.72 -54.03
C GLU A 35 -6.28 37.75 -53.42
N ALA A 36 -6.76 36.87 -52.53
CA ALA A 36 -6.41 35.44 -52.49
C ALA A 36 -7.54 34.68 -51.76
N ASP A 37 -8.42 34.02 -52.51
CA ASP A 37 -9.56 33.25 -52.01
C ASP A 37 -9.08 31.87 -51.51
N GLY A 38 -8.86 31.78 -50.20
CA GLY A 38 -8.76 30.52 -49.46
C GLY A 38 -10.17 30.07 -49.10
N ARG A 39 -10.50 28.82 -49.46
CA ARG A 39 -11.80 28.23 -49.12
C ARG A 39 -11.86 28.00 -47.61
N ASP A 40 -12.60 28.85 -46.92
CA ASP A 40 -13.06 28.59 -45.56
C ASP A 40 -14.07 27.44 -45.59
N VAL A 41 -13.70 26.33 -44.96
CA VAL A 41 -14.64 25.29 -44.53
C VAL A 41 -15.23 25.79 -43.22
N ALA A 42 -16.56 25.99 -43.21
CA ALA A 42 -17.32 26.39 -42.04
C ALA A 42 -17.15 25.39 -40.90
N ASP A 43 -16.61 25.88 -39.78
CA ASP A 43 -16.52 25.20 -38.50
C ASP A 43 -17.81 25.51 -37.73
N ASP A 44 -18.80 24.63 -37.84
CA ASP A 44 -20.05 24.67 -37.05
C ASP A 44 -20.18 23.34 -36.30
N ALA A 45 -19.58 23.28 -35.11
CA ALA A 45 -19.93 22.34 -34.05
C ALA A 45 -20.08 23.13 -32.73
N PRO A 46 -21.16 22.90 -31.96
CA PRO A 46 -21.36 23.61 -30.71
C PRO A 46 -20.33 23.10 -29.69
N ARG A 47 -19.29 23.91 -29.43
CA ARG A 47 -18.42 23.73 -28.27
C ARG A 47 -19.21 24.13 -27.03
N GLU A 48 -19.93 23.20 -26.43
CA GLU A 48 -20.20 23.31 -25.00
C GLU A 48 -18.84 23.31 -24.30
N ALA A 49 -18.52 24.44 -23.66
CA ALA A 49 -17.27 24.62 -22.94
C ALA A 49 -17.28 23.67 -21.74
N LEU A 50 -16.60 22.53 -21.86
CA LEU A 50 -16.20 21.71 -20.72
C LEU A 50 -15.27 22.57 -19.86
N ASP A 51 -15.69 22.82 -18.62
CA ASP A 51 -15.09 23.80 -17.70
C ASP A 51 -13.81 23.22 -17.07
N TYR A 52 -12.69 23.29 -17.79
CA TYR A 52 -11.37 22.96 -17.26
C TYR A 52 -10.83 24.13 -16.45
N TRP A 53 -10.40 23.86 -15.22
CA TRP A 53 -9.51 24.78 -14.55
C TRP A 53 -8.15 24.74 -15.28
N VAL A 54 -7.76 25.86 -15.87
CA VAL A 54 -6.43 26.06 -16.43
C VAL A 54 -5.66 26.88 -15.40
N PRO A 55 -4.51 26.40 -14.89
CA PRO A 55 -3.69 27.19 -13.99
C PRO A 55 -3.34 28.54 -14.65
N PRO A 56 -3.21 29.62 -13.88
CA PRO A 56 -2.80 30.92 -14.43
C PRO A 56 -1.52 30.77 -15.26
N PRO A 57 -1.39 31.46 -16.41
CA PRO A 57 -0.16 31.42 -17.19
C PRO A 57 1.06 31.78 -16.33
N GLY A 58 2.04 30.87 -16.26
CA GLY A 58 3.26 31.03 -15.46
C GLY A 58 3.19 30.46 -14.04
N ASP A 59 2.08 29.82 -13.66
CA ASP A 59 2.06 28.96 -12.48
C ASP A 59 2.85 27.68 -12.76
N THR A 60 3.91 27.47 -12.00
CA THR A 60 4.84 26.33 -12.13
C THR A 60 4.83 25.47 -10.87
N ASP A 61 3.84 25.65 -10.00
CA ASP A 61 3.69 24.92 -8.76
C ASP A 61 2.90 23.61 -8.97
N TRP A 62 3.19 22.62 -8.12
CA TRP A 62 2.49 21.35 -7.98
C TRP A 62 2.07 21.20 -6.52
N PRO A 63 0.95 21.83 -6.09
CA PRO A 63 0.65 22.02 -4.67
C PRO A 63 0.08 20.80 -3.95
N GLN A 64 -0.41 19.79 -4.66
CA GLN A 64 -1.04 18.61 -4.07
C GLN A 64 -0.89 17.38 -4.98
N LEU A 65 -1.20 16.19 -4.45
CA LEU A 65 -1.19 14.93 -5.20
C LEU A 65 -1.96 15.07 -6.53
N ALA A 66 -1.35 14.60 -7.62
CA ALA A 66 -1.86 14.70 -8.99
C ALA A 66 -2.23 16.15 -9.39
N HIS A 67 -1.40 17.10 -8.95
CA HIS A 67 -1.39 18.53 -9.26
C HIS A 67 -2.53 19.36 -8.64
N ASP A 68 -3.78 18.93 -8.76
CA ASP A 68 -4.95 19.72 -8.36
C ASP A 68 -6.01 18.89 -7.61
N ALA A 69 -7.06 19.57 -7.15
CA ALA A 69 -8.14 18.94 -6.39
C ALA A 69 -8.94 17.91 -7.22
N ARG A 70 -8.96 18.03 -8.55
CA ARG A 70 -9.61 17.07 -9.47
C ARG A 70 -8.72 15.87 -9.79
N ARG A 71 -7.44 15.92 -9.35
CA ARG A 71 -6.40 14.91 -9.57
C ARG A 71 -6.08 14.70 -11.04
N THR A 72 -6.03 15.77 -11.83
CA THR A 72 -5.79 15.69 -13.28
C THR A 72 -4.43 15.09 -13.64
N GLY A 73 -3.42 15.25 -12.78
CA GLY A 73 -2.05 14.85 -13.08
C GLY A 73 -1.49 15.61 -14.29
N TRP A 74 -1.90 16.86 -14.50
CA TRP A 74 -1.44 17.68 -15.62
C TRP A 74 -0.74 18.96 -15.15
N SER A 75 0.48 19.17 -15.65
CA SER A 75 1.20 20.44 -15.58
C SER A 75 1.22 21.10 -16.95
N ALA A 76 1.10 22.43 -17.01
CA ALA A 76 1.21 23.18 -18.26
C ALA A 76 2.66 23.26 -18.78
N GLU A 77 3.65 22.97 -17.92
CA GLU A 77 5.06 22.98 -18.25
C GLU A 77 5.54 21.61 -18.75
N PHE A 78 6.49 21.61 -19.68
CA PHE A 78 7.34 20.47 -19.99
C PHE A 78 8.80 20.90 -19.94
N VAL A 79 9.67 20.05 -19.40
CA VAL A 79 11.12 20.28 -19.35
C VAL A 79 11.74 19.57 -20.54
N GLU A 80 12.31 20.33 -21.48
CA GLU A 80 12.98 19.76 -22.65
C GLU A 80 14.36 19.18 -22.30
N GLY A 81 14.70 18.05 -22.91
CA GLY A 81 15.99 17.38 -22.75
C GLY A 81 17.12 17.96 -23.62
N PRO A 82 18.33 17.40 -23.55
CA PRO A 82 18.76 16.27 -22.70
C PRO A 82 18.71 16.61 -21.21
N TYR A 83 18.61 15.61 -20.33
CA TYR A 83 18.38 15.81 -18.88
C TYR A 83 19.68 15.72 -18.07
N ARG A 84 19.67 15.96 -16.76
CA ARG A 84 20.69 15.55 -15.77
C ARG A 84 20.12 15.64 -14.37
N PHE A 85 20.60 14.80 -13.46
CA PHE A 85 20.29 14.96 -12.03
C PHE A 85 20.97 16.22 -11.47
N THR A 86 20.17 17.14 -10.96
CA THR A 86 20.64 18.30 -10.18
C THR A 86 20.92 17.90 -8.74
N TRP A 87 20.09 17.03 -8.18
CA TRP A 87 20.36 16.31 -6.94
C TRP A 87 19.66 14.96 -6.97
N ARG A 88 20.13 14.06 -6.11
CA ARG A 88 19.55 12.75 -5.83
C ARG A 88 19.54 12.55 -4.32
N TRP A 89 18.45 12.03 -3.81
CA TRP A 89 18.27 11.76 -2.40
C TRP A 89 18.08 10.26 -2.21
N THR A 90 19.02 9.67 -1.49
CA THR A 90 18.99 8.28 -1.05
C THR A 90 19.19 8.23 0.46
N GLY A 91 18.70 7.19 1.13
CA GLY A 91 18.87 6.99 2.58
C GLY A 91 17.81 7.67 3.45
N VAL A 92 16.74 8.19 2.85
CA VAL A 92 15.50 8.54 3.57
C VAL A 92 14.40 7.61 3.08
N PRO A 93 13.65 6.96 3.97
CA PRO A 93 12.65 5.98 3.58
C PRO A 93 11.37 6.69 3.16
N PHE A 94 11.28 7.05 1.89
CA PHE A 94 10.05 7.58 1.33
C PHE A 94 9.09 6.46 0.97
N ALA A 95 7.81 6.65 1.26
CA ALA A 95 6.79 5.72 0.81
C ALA A 95 6.66 5.76 -0.72
N SER A 96 6.54 4.61 -1.38
CA SER A 96 6.51 4.49 -2.86
C SER A 96 5.33 5.21 -3.53
N ARG A 97 4.29 5.51 -2.74
CA ARG A 97 3.08 6.24 -3.14
C ARG A 97 3.06 7.72 -2.73
N ALA A 98 4.07 8.19 -2.00
CA ALA A 98 4.14 9.59 -1.65
C ALA A 98 4.61 10.36 -2.89
N GLN A 99 3.71 11.14 -3.50
CA GLN A 99 4.12 12.08 -4.53
C GLN A 99 4.68 13.34 -3.85
N PRO A 100 5.88 13.84 -4.23
CA PRO A 100 6.36 15.12 -3.74
C PRO A 100 5.42 16.24 -4.20
N VAL A 101 5.33 17.32 -3.41
CA VAL A 101 4.65 18.56 -3.82
C VAL A 101 5.65 19.70 -3.88
N VAL A 102 5.52 20.56 -4.88
CA VAL A 102 6.50 21.61 -5.19
C VAL A 102 5.79 22.95 -5.24
N VAL A 103 6.12 23.86 -4.34
CA VAL A 103 5.49 25.19 -4.29
C VAL A 103 6.54 26.23 -3.93
N GLY A 104 6.67 27.26 -4.77
CA GLY A 104 7.59 28.37 -4.53
C GLY A 104 9.04 27.90 -4.38
N GLU A 105 9.52 27.12 -5.36
CA GLU A 105 10.90 26.63 -5.46
C GLU A 105 11.33 25.65 -4.34
N ARG A 106 10.38 25.12 -3.57
CA ARG A 106 10.62 24.14 -2.51
C ARG A 106 9.80 22.89 -2.75
N LEU A 107 10.42 21.75 -2.51
CA LEU A 107 9.78 20.44 -2.54
C LEU A 107 9.49 19.99 -1.10
N TYR A 108 8.29 19.46 -0.87
CA TYR A 108 7.84 18.95 0.41
C TYR A 108 7.52 17.46 0.28
N MET A 109 8.06 16.66 1.20
CA MET A 109 7.84 15.22 1.22
C MET A 109 7.91 14.68 2.65
N GLY A 110 6.93 13.87 3.02
CA GLY A 110 6.96 13.11 4.27
C GLY A 110 7.67 11.77 4.09
N ALA A 111 8.26 11.26 5.16
CA ALA A 111 8.95 9.97 5.15
C ALA A 111 8.49 9.04 6.26
N LEU A 112 8.87 7.78 6.11
CA LEU A 112 8.55 6.68 7.01
C LEU A 112 9.31 6.78 8.33
N ASP A 113 10.41 7.55 8.38
CA ASP A 113 11.11 7.88 9.64
C ASP A 113 10.29 8.81 10.57
N GLY A 114 9.12 9.26 10.10
CA GLY A 114 8.19 10.12 10.80
C GLY A 114 8.53 11.61 10.72
N ALA A 115 9.40 12.02 9.81
CA ALA A 115 9.72 13.41 9.56
C ALA A 115 9.07 13.94 8.28
N MET A 116 8.68 15.22 8.34
CA MET A 116 8.34 16.03 7.18
C MET A 116 9.58 16.81 6.75
N TYR A 117 9.86 16.81 5.45
CA TYR A 117 11.01 17.49 4.88
C TYR A 117 10.57 18.60 3.93
N ALA A 118 11.34 19.70 3.92
CA ALA A 118 11.39 20.64 2.82
C ALA A 118 12.82 20.75 2.28
N VAL A 119 12.95 20.66 0.97
CA VAL A 119 14.24 20.79 0.27
C VAL A 119 14.20 21.90 -0.76
N ALA A 120 15.35 22.52 -1.03
CA ALA A 120 15.50 23.48 -2.10
C ALA A 120 15.37 22.76 -3.45
N ALA A 121 14.23 22.89 -4.11
CA ALA A 121 13.87 22.07 -5.27
C ALA A 121 14.79 22.36 -6.47
N LEU A 122 15.24 23.60 -6.60
CA LEU A 122 15.98 24.10 -7.76
C LEU A 122 17.50 24.04 -7.63
N ASP A 123 18.02 23.75 -6.43
CA ASP A 123 19.47 23.65 -6.19
C ASP A 123 20.11 22.65 -7.16
N ASP A 124 21.33 22.94 -7.59
CA ASP A 124 22.13 22.02 -8.39
C ASP A 124 23.36 21.60 -7.61
N ASN A 125 23.19 20.49 -6.88
CA ASN A 125 24.25 19.82 -6.14
C ASN A 125 25.01 18.82 -7.03
N ARG A 126 24.89 18.95 -8.35
CA ARG A 126 25.49 18.09 -9.39
C ARG A 126 25.22 16.63 -9.09
N GLY A 127 23.97 16.26 -8.86
CA GLY A 127 23.59 14.88 -8.52
C GLY A 127 23.98 14.43 -7.11
N GLY A 128 24.52 15.30 -6.25
CA GLY A 128 24.69 15.06 -4.82
C GLY A 128 23.36 15.11 -4.04
N PRO A 129 23.38 14.96 -2.70
CA PRO A 129 22.19 15.06 -1.85
C PRO A 129 21.52 16.44 -1.95
N PRO A 130 20.19 16.56 -1.79
CA PRO A 130 19.52 17.85 -1.82
C PRO A 130 19.87 18.72 -0.61
N THR A 131 19.71 20.03 -0.75
CA THR A 131 19.81 20.96 0.38
C THR A 131 18.51 20.93 1.18
N ILE A 132 18.58 20.44 2.42
CA ILE A 132 17.44 20.43 3.35
C ILE A 132 17.22 21.85 3.90
N ALA A 133 16.09 22.45 3.56
CA ALA A 133 15.69 23.76 4.07
C ALA A 133 15.19 23.65 5.52
N TRP A 134 14.37 22.64 5.81
CA TRP A 134 13.98 22.27 7.16
C TRP A 134 13.55 20.80 7.24
N ARG A 135 13.61 20.25 8.45
CA ARG A 135 13.11 18.92 8.82
C ARG A 135 12.31 19.06 10.12
N THR A 136 11.09 18.55 10.14
CA THR A 136 10.25 18.52 11.34
C THR A 136 9.94 17.08 11.69
N ASP A 137 10.42 16.63 12.83
CA ASP A 137 10.10 15.30 13.37
C ASP A 137 8.68 15.33 13.94
N LEU A 138 7.77 14.62 13.30
CA LEU A 138 6.41 14.46 13.77
C LEU A 138 6.28 13.23 14.66
N GLY A 139 7.25 12.33 14.71
CA GLY A 139 7.24 11.15 15.58
C GLY A 139 6.32 10.03 15.11
N SER A 140 5.82 10.05 13.87
CA SER A 140 5.01 8.97 13.29
C SER A 140 5.14 8.97 11.77
N PRO A 141 5.22 7.79 11.11
CA PRO A 141 5.44 7.69 9.66
C PRO A 141 4.42 8.49 8.86
N ILE A 142 4.90 9.10 7.77
CA ILE A 142 4.10 9.86 6.80
C ILE A 142 4.16 9.11 5.47
N ARG A 143 3.02 8.62 4.99
CA ARG A 143 2.95 7.72 3.83
C ARG A 143 2.28 8.32 2.59
N ALA A 144 1.47 9.34 2.82
CA ALA A 144 0.75 10.04 1.77
C ALA A 144 1.53 11.28 1.31
N GLY A 145 1.21 11.75 0.11
CA GLY A 145 1.69 13.06 -0.35
C GLY A 145 1.16 14.18 0.55
N ALA A 146 1.97 15.20 0.76
CA ALA A 146 1.54 16.42 1.42
C ALA A 146 0.62 17.24 0.49
N ALA A 147 0.03 18.30 1.02
CA ALA A 147 -0.64 19.33 0.23
C ALA A 147 -0.27 20.72 0.76
N VAL A 148 -0.24 21.73 -0.10
CA VAL A 148 0.17 23.09 0.26
C VAL A 148 -0.96 24.06 -0.04
N ASP A 149 -1.28 24.92 0.93
CA ASP A 149 -2.20 26.04 0.77
C ASP A 149 -1.63 27.30 1.41
N GLY A 150 -1.30 28.29 0.58
CA GLY A 150 -0.62 29.50 1.00
C GLY A 150 0.69 29.19 1.74
N ASP A 151 0.73 29.50 3.03
CA ASP A 151 1.89 29.28 3.91
C ASP A 151 1.79 28.02 4.77
N ILE A 152 0.81 27.14 4.53
CA ILE A 152 0.62 25.88 5.26
C ILE A 152 0.96 24.69 4.37
N VAL A 153 1.83 23.82 4.88
CA VAL A 153 2.07 22.46 4.37
C VAL A 153 1.29 21.50 5.25
N LEU A 154 0.40 20.73 4.65
CA LEU A 154 -0.49 19.81 5.32
C LEU A 154 0.00 18.37 5.12
N ALA A 155 0.11 17.62 6.23
CA ALA A 155 0.49 16.21 6.21
C ALA A 155 -0.39 15.38 7.15
N GLY A 156 -0.63 14.13 6.76
CA GLY A 156 -1.28 13.12 7.58
C GLY A 156 -0.26 12.11 8.11
N THR A 157 -0.36 11.74 9.38
CA THR A 157 0.53 10.78 10.03
C THR A 157 -0.17 9.46 10.34
N HIS A 158 0.62 8.40 10.45
CA HIS A 158 0.12 7.05 10.75
C HIS A 158 -0.53 6.92 12.14
N ASP A 159 -0.11 7.71 13.13
CA ASP A 159 -0.73 7.79 14.45
C ASP A 159 -2.04 8.58 14.49
N GLY A 160 -2.55 9.00 13.33
CA GLY A 160 -3.87 9.60 13.19
C GLY A 160 -3.91 11.10 13.43
N ARG A 161 -2.79 11.82 13.25
CA ARG A 161 -2.79 13.29 13.24
C ARG A 161 -2.82 13.85 11.83
N VAL A 162 -3.50 14.97 11.69
CA VAL A 162 -3.35 15.90 10.58
C VAL A 162 -2.59 17.12 11.12
N VAL A 163 -1.53 17.52 10.44
CA VAL A 163 -0.63 18.58 10.91
C VAL A 163 -0.48 19.65 9.85
N GLY A 164 -0.71 20.91 10.24
CA GLY A 164 -0.38 22.08 9.43
C GLY A 164 0.96 22.67 9.86
N LEU A 165 1.94 22.64 8.97
CA LEU A 165 3.29 23.18 9.19
C LEU A 165 3.46 24.49 8.42
N HIS A 166 4.14 25.46 9.02
CA HIS A 166 4.48 26.68 8.30
C HIS A 166 5.53 26.40 7.22
N ARG A 167 5.18 26.71 5.98
CA ARG A 167 5.93 26.43 4.76
C ARG A 167 7.38 26.93 4.81
N GLY A 168 7.59 28.08 5.46
CA GLY A 168 8.88 28.76 5.54
C GLY A 168 9.93 28.04 6.40
N ASN A 169 9.51 27.44 7.52
CA ASN A 169 10.42 26.99 8.60
C ASN A 169 10.05 25.62 9.20
N GLY A 170 8.95 25.00 8.79
CA GLY A 170 8.50 23.69 9.28
C GLY A 170 7.85 23.72 10.66
N GLU A 171 7.61 24.90 11.26
CA GLU A 171 6.98 24.97 12.58
C GLU A 171 5.52 24.51 12.51
N VAL A 172 5.15 23.56 13.37
CA VAL A 172 3.77 23.10 13.53
C VAL A 172 2.90 24.28 13.99
N GLN A 173 2.01 24.76 13.13
CA GLN A 173 1.07 25.84 13.43
C GLN A 173 -0.16 25.30 14.16
N TRP A 174 -0.61 24.11 13.75
CA TRP A 174 -1.74 23.42 14.35
C TRP A 174 -1.63 21.91 14.10
N SER A 175 -2.34 21.14 14.94
CA SER A 175 -2.52 19.70 14.76
C SER A 175 -3.93 19.32 15.16
N PHE A 176 -4.52 18.41 14.40
CA PHE A 176 -5.84 17.83 14.63
C PHE A 176 -5.70 16.31 14.77
N ALA A 177 -6.28 15.74 15.82
CA ALA A 177 -6.24 14.30 16.06
C ALA A 177 -7.53 13.65 15.54
N THR A 178 -7.37 12.57 14.77
CA THR A 178 -8.43 11.65 14.36
C THR A 178 -8.37 10.37 15.20
N GLY A 179 -9.32 9.45 15.03
CA GLY A 179 -9.34 8.16 15.73
C GLY A 179 -8.45 7.08 15.11
N GLY A 180 -7.81 7.34 13.96
CA GLY A 180 -7.07 6.32 13.21
C GLY A 180 -6.11 6.90 12.18
N ALA A 181 -5.24 6.06 11.61
CA ALA A 181 -4.18 6.49 10.69
C ALA A 181 -4.69 7.33 9.51
N ILE A 182 -3.92 8.35 9.12
CA ILE A 182 -4.14 9.10 7.87
C ILE A 182 -3.22 8.54 6.79
N LEU A 183 -3.81 7.78 5.86
CA LEU A 183 -3.11 7.18 4.70
C LEU A 183 -3.46 7.88 3.37
N ALA A 184 -4.45 8.76 3.39
CA ALA A 184 -4.90 9.53 2.24
C ALA A 184 -4.14 10.86 2.13
N SER A 185 -3.74 11.23 0.90
CA SER A 185 -3.22 12.56 0.61
C SER A 185 -4.36 13.57 0.72
N PRO A 186 -4.19 14.71 1.42
CA PRO A 186 -5.23 15.71 1.51
C PRO A 186 -5.64 16.23 0.11
N ALA A 187 -6.93 16.46 -0.11
CA ALA A 187 -7.43 17.23 -1.24
C ALA A 187 -7.77 18.63 -0.73
N ILE A 188 -7.15 19.67 -1.30
CA ILE A 188 -7.42 21.05 -0.89
C ILE A 188 -8.19 21.77 -1.98
N ASP A 189 -9.30 22.38 -1.58
CA ASP A 189 -10.12 23.26 -2.42
C ASP A 189 -10.75 24.35 -1.55
N ASP A 190 -10.69 25.60 -2.00
CA ASP A 190 -11.19 26.80 -1.29
C ASP A 190 -10.76 26.92 0.20
N GLY A 191 -9.51 26.59 0.51
CA GLY A 191 -8.96 26.68 1.88
C GLY A 191 -9.52 25.63 2.85
N VAL A 192 -10.12 24.57 2.32
CA VAL A 192 -10.59 23.41 3.08
C VAL A 192 -9.86 22.17 2.58
N ALA A 193 -9.29 21.43 3.53
CA ALA A 193 -8.68 20.13 3.29
C ALA A 193 -9.68 19.00 3.57
N TYR A 194 -9.80 18.09 2.61
CA TYR A 194 -10.67 16.92 2.64
C TYR A 194 -9.82 15.66 2.70
N LEU A 195 -10.02 14.83 3.71
CA LEU A 195 -9.23 13.61 3.91
C LEU A 195 -10.00 12.55 4.71
N GLY A 196 -9.79 11.29 4.34
CA GLY A 196 -10.30 10.13 5.06
C GLY A 196 -9.32 9.64 6.12
N SER A 197 -9.85 9.04 7.18
CA SER A 197 -9.08 8.33 8.20
C SER A 197 -9.42 6.84 8.23
N ALA A 198 -8.46 6.04 8.69
CA ALA A 198 -8.67 4.63 8.96
C ALA A 198 -9.69 4.36 10.10
N ASP A 199 -10.10 5.38 10.86
CA ASP A 199 -11.21 5.28 11.82
C ASP A 199 -12.60 5.21 11.17
N GLY A 200 -12.67 5.34 9.84
CA GLY A 200 -13.91 5.33 9.08
C GLY A 200 -14.68 6.64 9.11
N THR A 201 -14.04 7.74 9.51
CA THR A 201 -14.57 9.10 9.44
C THR A 201 -13.86 9.88 8.34
N PHE A 202 -14.65 10.65 7.59
CA PHE A 202 -14.15 11.60 6.61
C PHE A 202 -14.18 13.01 7.20
N TYR A 203 -13.08 13.75 7.06
CA TYR A 203 -12.88 15.04 7.70
C TYR A 203 -12.77 16.16 6.67
N ALA A 204 -13.36 17.31 6.99
CA ALA A 204 -13.10 18.58 6.31
C ALA A 204 -12.57 19.59 7.32
N LEU A 205 -11.35 20.07 7.10
CA LEU A 205 -10.63 20.96 8.00
C LEU A 205 -10.25 22.26 7.30
N ARG A 206 -10.37 23.41 7.96
CA ARG A 206 -9.80 24.67 7.48
C ARG A 206 -8.28 24.56 7.45
N THR A 207 -7.65 24.82 6.31
CA THR A 207 -6.19 24.77 6.16
C THR A 207 -5.48 25.79 7.06
N ALA A 208 -6.10 26.96 7.27
CA ALA A 208 -5.51 28.08 8.01
C ALA A 208 -5.25 27.78 9.49
N ASP A 209 -6.10 26.98 10.16
CA ASP A 209 -6.04 26.79 11.61
C ASP A 209 -6.41 25.36 12.09
N GLY A 210 -6.69 24.44 11.16
CA GLY A 210 -7.09 23.07 11.49
C GLY A 210 -8.49 22.93 12.05
N SER A 211 -9.30 24.01 12.06
CA SER A 211 -10.67 23.94 12.59
C SER A 211 -11.57 23.07 11.72
N VAL A 212 -12.35 22.22 12.38
CA VAL A 212 -13.30 21.33 11.73
C VAL A 212 -14.41 22.13 11.06
N VAL A 213 -14.57 21.93 9.75
CA VAL A 213 -15.75 22.39 9.00
C VAL A 213 -16.88 21.38 9.22
N TRP A 214 -16.59 20.09 9.01
CA TRP A 214 -17.49 18.98 9.31
C TRP A 214 -16.71 17.67 9.45
N GLU A 215 -17.34 16.69 10.09
CA GLU A 215 -16.90 15.30 10.19
C GLU A 215 -18.06 14.39 9.77
N ARG A 216 -17.76 13.35 9.01
CA ARG A 216 -18.75 12.39 8.54
C ARG A 216 -18.30 10.97 8.85
N PRO A 217 -18.89 10.32 9.87
CA PRO A 217 -18.73 8.88 10.06
C PRO A 217 -19.30 8.14 8.85
N ILE A 218 -18.45 7.36 8.17
CA ILE A 218 -18.79 6.49 7.05
C ILE A 218 -18.91 5.05 7.55
N GLY A 219 -18.02 4.60 8.44
CA GLY A 219 -18.00 3.26 9.03
C GLY A 219 -16.75 2.46 8.66
N PRO A 220 -16.61 2.00 7.40
CA PRO A 220 -15.39 1.33 6.93
C PRO A 220 -14.19 2.29 6.88
N PRO A 221 -12.95 1.78 7.06
CA PRO A 221 -11.73 2.58 6.93
C PRO A 221 -11.63 3.30 5.57
N ILE A 222 -11.06 4.50 5.57
CA ILE A 222 -10.90 5.32 4.36
C ILE A 222 -9.41 5.58 4.13
N LEU A 223 -8.84 4.90 3.13
CA LEU A 223 -7.39 4.92 2.87
C LEU A 223 -7.03 5.62 1.56
N GLY A 224 -7.99 5.68 0.61
CA GLY A 224 -7.83 6.33 -0.68
C GLY A 224 -7.89 7.86 -0.57
N SER A 225 -7.15 8.53 -1.45
CA SER A 225 -7.16 10.00 -1.51
C SER A 225 -8.41 10.48 -2.25
N ALA A 226 -9.03 11.57 -1.76
CA ALA A 226 -10.23 12.13 -2.38
C ALA A 226 -9.91 13.03 -3.58
N ALA A 227 -10.93 13.30 -4.40
CA ALA A 227 -10.95 14.35 -5.41
C ALA A 227 -12.16 15.26 -5.21
N VAL A 228 -12.04 16.53 -5.62
CA VAL A 228 -13.09 17.54 -5.51
C VAL A 228 -13.47 18.03 -6.92
N GLY A 229 -14.76 17.95 -7.23
CA GLY A 229 -15.32 18.43 -8.50
C GLY A 229 -16.56 19.27 -8.28
N GLU A 230 -16.95 20.05 -9.29
CA GLU A 230 -18.12 20.92 -9.22
C GLU A 230 -19.27 20.39 -10.07
N THR A 231 -20.48 20.56 -9.58
CA THR A 231 -21.73 20.22 -10.29
C THR A 231 -22.69 21.40 -10.20
N ALA A 232 -23.77 21.39 -10.98
CA ALA A 232 -24.86 22.36 -10.84
C ALA A 232 -25.47 22.39 -9.43
N GLY A 233 -25.34 21.29 -8.66
CA GLY A 233 -25.79 21.17 -7.28
C GLY A 233 -24.72 21.47 -6.23
N GLY A 234 -23.61 22.11 -6.61
CA GLY A 234 -22.48 22.44 -5.73
C GLY A 234 -21.31 21.46 -5.86
N LYS A 235 -20.25 21.71 -5.07
CA LYS A 235 -19.03 20.91 -5.05
C LYS A 235 -19.24 19.54 -4.41
N ARG A 236 -18.53 18.54 -4.92
CA ARG A 236 -18.57 17.14 -4.52
C ARG A 236 -17.17 16.68 -4.15
N VAL A 237 -17.05 16.06 -2.99
CA VAL A 237 -15.82 15.37 -2.55
C VAL A 237 -16.04 13.89 -2.79
N VAL A 238 -15.29 13.29 -3.72
CA VAL A 238 -15.42 11.88 -4.11
C VAL A 238 -14.27 11.08 -3.53
N PHE A 239 -14.54 9.88 -3.01
CA PHE A 239 -13.55 8.93 -2.51
C PHE A 239 -14.10 7.49 -2.52
N VAL A 240 -13.23 6.51 -2.25
CA VAL A 240 -13.59 5.11 -2.05
C VAL A 240 -13.11 4.66 -0.68
N ALA A 241 -13.95 3.95 0.06
CA ALA A 241 -13.59 3.35 1.35
C ALA A 241 -13.34 1.83 1.19
N GLU A 242 -12.91 1.16 2.25
CA GLU A 242 -12.51 -0.27 2.22
C GLU A 242 -13.67 -1.26 2.02
N ASP A 243 -14.92 -0.81 2.10
CA ASP A 243 -16.07 -1.58 1.62
C ASP A 243 -16.26 -1.50 0.10
N VAL A 244 -15.31 -0.86 -0.61
CA VAL A 244 -15.27 -0.72 -2.07
C VAL A 244 -16.50 0.03 -2.61
N ALA A 245 -17.14 0.84 -1.76
CA ALA A 245 -18.16 1.78 -2.18
C ALA A 245 -17.56 3.17 -2.43
N ALA A 246 -17.74 3.65 -3.67
CA ALA A 246 -17.48 5.03 -4.04
C ALA A 246 -18.57 5.93 -3.48
N ARG A 247 -18.19 7.09 -2.96
CA ARG A 247 -19.12 8.05 -2.35
C ARG A 247 -18.80 9.45 -2.79
N ALA A 248 -19.83 10.28 -2.95
CA ALA A 248 -19.68 11.72 -2.97
C ALA A 248 -20.32 12.37 -1.74
N LEU A 249 -19.59 13.28 -1.12
CA LEU A 249 -20.10 14.18 -0.10
C LEU A 249 -20.29 15.58 -0.68
N ASP A 250 -21.30 16.29 -0.19
CA ASP A 250 -21.42 17.72 -0.41
C ASP A 250 -20.28 18.42 0.33
N ALA A 251 -19.45 19.18 -0.40
CA ALA A 251 -18.22 19.76 0.14
C ALA A 251 -18.48 20.75 1.30
N ALA A 252 -19.62 21.45 1.28
CA ALA A 252 -19.96 22.45 2.29
C ALA A 252 -20.51 21.84 3.59
N THR A 253 -21.25 20.72 3.49
CA THR A 253 -22.02 20.16 4.61
C THR A 253 -21.56 18.78 5.08
N GLY A 254 -20.75 18.09 4.28
CA GLY A 254 -20.33 16.71 4.53
C GLY A 254 -21.49 15.71 4.42
N ALA A 255 -22.63 16.10 3.85
CA ALA A 255 -23.76 15.20 3.64
C ALA A 255 -23.44 14.22 2.51
N VAL A 256 -23.72 12.93 2.71
CA VAL A 256 -23.61 11.94 1.63
C VAL A 256 -24.64 12.26 0.56
N VAL A 257 -24.17 12.55 -0.65
CA VAL A 257 -25.02 12.83 -1.82
C VAL A 257 -25.39 11.53 -2.51
N TRP A 258 -24.41 10.66 -2.73
CA TRP A 258 -24.60 9.34 -3.32
C TRP A 258 -23.55 8.35 -2.80
N SER A 259 -23.87 7.06 -2.95
CA SER A 259 -23.00 5.92 -2.66
C SER A 259 -23.23 4.84 -3.71
N THR A 260 -22.17 4.38 -4.34
CA THR A 260 -22.21 3.37 -5.41
C THR A 260 -21.24 2.26 -5.06
N GLN A 261 -21.73 1.03 -4.93
CA GLN A 261 -20.89 -0.15 -4.74
C GLN A 261 -20.11 -0.43 -6.02
N LEU A 262 -18.79 -0.58 -5.91
CA LEU A 262 -17.92 -1.00 -7.00
C LEU A 262 -17.54 -2.47 -6.83
N GLU A 263 -16.96 -3.02 -7.89
CA GLU A 263 -16.28 -4.32 -7.87
C GLU A 263 -14.81 -4.11 -7.53
N GLY A 264 -14.22 -5.04 -6.79
CA GLY A 264 -12.85 -4.95 -6.33
C GLY A 264 -12.71 -5.36 -4.88
N GLN A 265 -11.48 -5.41 -4.40
CA GLN A 265 -11.20 -5.84 -3.03
C GLN A 265 -10.82 -4.69 -2.10
N SER A 266 -10.37 -3.58 -2.67
CA SER A 266 -9.91 -2.40 -1.94
C SER A 266 -10.00 -1.16 -2.83
N GLY A 267 -10.34 -0.03 -2.22
CA GLY A 267 -10.23 1.30 -2.81
C GLY A 267 -8.93 2.01 -2.45
N ALA A 268 -8.03 1.36 -1.70
CA ALA A 268 -6.75 1.92 -1.30
C ALA A 268 -5.81 2.16 -2.50
N ASP A 269 -4.76 2.93 -2.25
CA ASP A 269 -3.60 3.14 -3.13
C ASP A 269 -3.86 3.97 -4.39
N ARG A 270 -5.12 4.20 -4.77
CA ARG A 270 -5.51 5.05 -5.90
C ARG A 270 -6.45 6.17 -5.47
N TRP A 271 -6.71 7.08 -6.42
CA TRP A 271 -7.54 8.24 -6.22
C TRP A 271 -8.53 8.40 -7.38
N PRO A 272 -9.71 9.01 -7.14
CA PRO A 272 -10.61 9.40 -8.20
C PRO A 272 -9.98 10.49 -9.09
N VAL A 273 -10.29 10.46 -10.37
CA VAL A 273 -9.92 11.50 -11.34
C VAL A 273 -11.19 12.09 -11.93
N ILE A 274 -11.37 13.41 -11.84
CA ILE A 274 -12.60 14.09 -12.26
C ILE A 274 -12.36 14.83 -13.59
N LEU A 275 -13.15 14.47 -14.59
CA LEU A 275 -13.15 15.10 -15.91
C LEU A 275 -14.59 15.49 -16.30
N GLY A 276 -14.86 16.79 -16.35
CA GLY A 276 -16.20 17.30 -16.62
C GLY A 276 -17.20 16.86 -15.55
N ASP A 277 -18.26 16.18 -15.96
CA ASP A 277 -19.31 15.61 -15.10
C ASP A 277 -19.06 14.13 -14.75
N THR A 278 -17.88 13.59 -15.06
CA THR A 278 -17.53 12.18 -14.84
C THR A 278 -16.41 12.06 -13.83
N VAL A 279 -16.52 11.06 -12.96
CA VAL A 279 -15.45 10.61 -12.07
C VAL A 279 -14.98 9.21 -12.48
N PHE A 280 -13.68 9.06 -12.65
CA PHE A 280 -13.00 7.81 -12.98
C PHE A 280 -12.33 7.25 -11.74
N LEU A 281 -12.53 5.95 -11.50
CA LEU A 281 -12.13 5.26 -10.27
C LEU A 281 -11.44 3.96 -10.63
N ARG A 282 -10.41 3.60 -9.86
CA ARG A 282 -9.71 2.32 -9.94
C ARG A 282 -9.88 1.56 -8.62
N THR A 283 -10.00 0.24 -8.70
CA THR A 283 -10.02 -0.65 -7.53
C THR A 283 -8.96 -1.75 -7.68
N GLN A 284 -8.55 -2.33 -6.55
CA GLN A 284 -7.74 -3.55 -6.57
C GLN A 284 -8.58 -4.73 -7.10
N PRO A 285 -8.03 -5.59 -7.98
CA PRO A 285 -8.75 -6.72 -8.55
C PRO A 285 -9.18 -7.74 -7.49
N VAL A 286 -10.23 -8.51 -7.80
CA VAL A 286 -10.72 -9.64 -6.97
C VAL A 286 -10.05 -10.98 -7.33
N HIS A 287 -9.43 -11.09 -8.50
CA HIS A 287 -8.92 -12.35 -9.07
C HIS A 287 -7.45 -12.28 -9.44
N PHE A 288 -6.76 -13.43 -9.38
CA PHE A 288 -5.30 -13.53 -9.63
C PHE A 288 -4.89 -12.83 -10.91
N PHE A 289 -3.83 -12.01 -10.86
CA PHE A 289 -3.41 -11.25 -12.03
C PHE A 289 -3.14 -12.15 -13.23
N HIS A 290 -2.48 -13.31 -13.05
CA HIS A 290 -2.28 -14.24 -14.17
C HIS A 290 -3.61 -14.72 -14.74
N THR A 291 -4.63 -14.98 -13.90
CA THR A 291 -5.98 -15.31 -14.37
C THR A 291 -6.58 -14.15 -15.16
N LEU A 292 -6.53 -12.92 -14.65
CA LEU A 292 -7.03 -11.74 -15.36
C LEU A 292 -6.31 -11.49 -16.69
N LEU A 293 -5.01 -11.73 -16.73
CA LEU A 293 -4.18 -11.56 -17.93
C LEU A 293 -4.49 -12.67 -18.95
N HIS A 294 -4.62 -13.93 -18.55
CA HIS A 294 -4.99 -15.03 -19.46
C HIS A 294 -6.43 -14.91 -19.95
N ASP A 295 -7.38 -14.58 -19.07
CA ASP A 295 -8.77 -14.30 -19.46
C ASP A 295 -8.82 -13.17 -20.50
N GLY A 296 -8.03 -12.12 -20.28
CA GLY A 296 -7.92 -11.02 -21.24
C GLY A 296 -7.30 -11.43 -22.59
N ASP A 297 -6.32 -12.33 -22.60
CA ASP A 297 -5.75 -12.90 -23.84
C ASP A 297 -6.83 -13.66 -24.62
N ASP A 298 -7.55 -14.56 -23.95
CA ASP A 298 -8.61 -15.38 -24.54
C ASP A 298 -9.76 -14.53 -25.10
N VAL A 299 -10.14 -13.48 -24.37
CA VAL A 299 -11.18 -12.53 -24.80
C VAL A 299 -10.76 -11.81 -26.08
N MET A 300 -9.53 -11.32 -26.15
CA MET A 300 -9.00 -10.65 -27.33
C MET A 300 -8.86 -11.60 -28.52
N ASP A 301 -8.41 -12.84 -28.29
CA ASP A 301 -8.30 -13.88 -29.32
C ASP A 301 -9.64 -14.30 -29.92
N SER A 302 -10.71 -14.26 -29.12
CA SER A 302 -12.06 -14.62 -29.56
C SER A 302 -12.59 -13.76 -30.72
N ALA A 303 -11.94 -12.62 -31.00
CA ALA A 303 -12.21 -11.76 -32.15
C ALA A 303 -11.72 -12.35 -33.49
N GLY A 304 -11.01 -13.48 -33.48
CA GLY A 304 -10.48 -14.17 -34.66
C GLY A 304 -9.08 -13.69 -35.05
N GLU A 305 -8.69 -13.90 -36.31
CA GLU A 305 -7.38 -13.48 -36.81
C GLU A 305 -7.14 -11.98 -36.59
N VAL A 306 -5.92 -11.65 -36.19
CA VAL A 306 -5.46 -10.28 -35.97
C VAL A 306 -5.42 -9.55 -37.31
N ARG A 307 -6.13 -8.42 -37.43
CA ARG A 307 -6.22 -7.60 -38.65
C ARG A 307 -5.05 -6.62 -38.71
N ALA A 308 -4.55 -6.29 -39.90
CA ALA A 308 -3.39 -5.42 -40.02
C ALA A 308 -3.67 -3.95 -39.66
N ASP A 309 -4.90 -3.48 -39.84
CA ASP A 309 -5.31 -2.13 -39.45
C ASP A 309 -5.79 -2.11 -38.00
N TRP A 310 -5.24 -1.20 -37.20
CA TRP A 310 -5.56 -1.09 -35.77
C TRP A 310 -7.05 -0.82 -35.54
N ALA A 311 -7.65 0.09 -36.30
CA ALA A 311 -9.05 0.49 -36.09
C ALA A 311 -9.99 -0.64 -36.48
N GLU A 312 -9.73 -1.31 -37.60
CA GLU A 312 -10.49 -2.51 -38.00
C GLU A 312 -10.35 -3.63 -36.97
N ASP A 313 -9.18 -3.82 -36.37
CA ASP A 313 -8.96 -4.83 -35.34
C ASP A 313 -9.71 -4.48 -34.04
N TRP A 314 -9.57 -3.24 -33.57
CA TRP A 314 -10.22 -2.73 -32.37
C TRP A 314 -11.74 -2.83 -32.48
N GLU A 315 -12.31 -2.51 -33.64
CA GLU A 315 -13.75 -2.68 -33.91
C GLU A 315 -14.23 -4.14 -33.75
N ALA A 316 -13.37 -5.14 -33.94
CA ALA A 316 -13.70 -6.54 -33.66
C ALA A 316 -13.45 -6.96 -32.21
N VAL A 317 -12.40 -6.44 -31.57
CA VAL A 317 -12.00 -6.82 -30.21
C VAL A 317 -12.87 -6.13 -29.16
N ARG A 318 -13.10 -4.82 -29.30
CA ARG A 318 -13.80 -3.98 -28.32
C ARG A 318 -15.13 -4.57 -27.88
N PRO A 319 -16.04 -5.04 -28.77
CA PRO A 319 -17.30 -5.64 -28.33
C PRO A 319 -17.13 -6.89 -27.45
N ARG A 320 -16.05 -7.67 -27.65
CA ARG A 320 -15.74 -8.88 -26.86
C ARG A 320 -15.30 -8.51 -25.45
N ILE A 321 -14.45 -7.49 -25.33
CA ILE A 321 -14.02 -6.96 -24.03
C ILE A 321 -15.22 -6.42 -23.26
N LEU A 322 -16.08 -5.62 -23.91
CA LEU A 322 -17.28 -5.07 -23.28
C LEU A 322 -18.24 -6.17 -22.83
N GLU A 323 -18.47 -7.19 -23.64
CA GLU A 323 -19.30 -8.34 -23.29
C GLU A 323 -18.71 -9.12 -22.09
N HIS A 324 -17.40 -9.36 -22.08
CA HIS A 324 -16.70 -10.03 -20.99
C HIS A 324 -16.83 -9.25 -19.67
N LEU A 325 -16.46 -7.97 -19.66
CA LEU A 325 -16.51 -7.14 -18.44
C LEU A 325 -17.94 -6.88 -17.95
N THR A 326 -18.92 -6.82 -18.86
CA THR A 326 -20.34 -6.65 -18.49
C THR A 326 -20.92 -7.95 -17.91
N SER A 327 -20.56 -9.10 -18.46
CA SER A 327 -21.03 -10.41 -17.97
C SER A 327 -20.29 -10.91 -16.73
N GLN A 328 -19.08 -10.38 -16.48
CA GLN A 328 -18.25 -10.69 -15.32
C GLN A 328 -17.79 -9.42 -14.60
N PRO A 329 -18.66 -8.73 -13.84
CA PRO A 329 -18.34 -7.46 -13.19
C PRO A 329 -17.10 -7.51 -12.29
N THR A 330 -16.82 -8.65 -11.65
CA THR A 330 -15.65 -8.88 -10.78
C THR A 330 -14.31 -8.83 -11.53
N ARG A 331 -14.33 -8.78 -12.87
CA ARG A 331 -13.16 -8.57 -13.74
C ARG A 331 -12.87 -7.08 -14.00
N GLN A 332 -13.80 -6.18 -13.65
CA GLN A 332 -13.63 -4.75 -13.82
C GLN A 332 -12.70 -4.17 -12.76
N THR A 333 -11.85 -3.24 -13.17
CA THR A 333 -10.97 -2.45 -12.29
C THR A 333 -11.00 -0.96 -12.61
N LEU A 334 -11.78 -0.53 -13.60
CA LEU A 334 -11.99 0.86 -13.99
C LEU A 334 -13.48 1.15 -14.02
N PHE A 335 -13.90 2.20 -13.32
CA PHE A 335 -15.30 2.62 -13.25
C PHE A 335 -15.42 4.09 -13.64
N ALA A 336 -16.46 4.41 -14.41
CA ALA A 336 -16.83 5.77 -14.77
C ALA A 336 -18.23 6.07 -14.21
N LEU A 337 -18.33 7.03 -13.29
CA LEU A 337 -19.59 7.42 -12.67
C LEU A 337 -19.91 8.88 -12.98
N GLU A 338 -21.20 9.22 -13.05
CA GLU A 338 -21.65 10.61 -13.08
C GLU A 338 -21.38 11.28 -11.73
N LEU A 339 -20.65 12.40 -11.74
CA LEU A 339 -20.22 13.12 -10.54
C LEU A 339 -21.40 13.57 -9.67
N ALA A 340 -22.53 13.94 -10.28
CA ALA A 340 -23.70 14.45 -9.58
C ALA A 340 -24.52 13.37 -8.87
N THR A 341 -24.58 12.15 -9.42
CA THR A 341 -25.55 11.11 -9.03
C THR A 341 -24.92 9.80 -8.59
N GLY A 342 -23.66 9.55 -8.94
CA GLY A 342 -22.98 8.26 -8.75
C GLY A 342 -23.43 7.17 -9.72
N ALA A 343 -24.29 7.49 -10.69
CA ALA A 343 -24.76 6.52 -11.67
C ALA A 343 -23.61 6.09 -12.60
N SER A 344 -23.52 4.79 -12.90
CA SER A 344 -22.55 4.29 -13.88
C SER A 344 -22.82 4.90 -15.26
N ARG A 345 -21.76 5.36 -15.94
CA ARG A 345 -21.80 5.82 -17.33
C ARG A 345 -21.60 4.69 -18.34
N GLY A 346 -21.38 3.46 -17.86
CA GLY A 346 -21.11 2.28 -18.67
C GLY A 346 -19.79 1.61 -18.32
N VAL A 347 -19.43 0.61 -19.10
CA VAL A 347 -18.20 -0.16 -18.97
C VAL A 347 -17.22 0.32 -20.04
N ALA A 348 -16.01 0.69 -19.64
CA ALA A 348 -14.92 0.98 -20.58
C ALA A 348 -14.24 -0.34 -20.99
N PRO A 349 -13.74 -0.47 -22.25
CA PRO A 349 -13.05 -1.66 -22.73
C PRO A 349 -11.60 -1.73 -22.21
N VAL A 350 -11.41 -1.66 -20.89
CA VAL A 350 -10.11 -1.62 -20.22
C VAL A 350 -9.95 -2.89 -19.38
N LEU A 351 -9.25 -3.86 -19.94
CA LEU A 351 -8.80 -5.06 -19.23
C LEU A 351 -7.71 -4.70 -18.20
N TYR A 352 -7.49 -5.59 -17.23
CA TYR A 352 -6.37 -5.49 -16.29
C TYR A 352 -5.03 -5.62 -17.02
N VAL A 353 -4.00 -4.85 -16.63
CA VAL A 353 -2.74 -4.69 -17.39
C VAL A 353 -1.45 -4.99 -16.62
N TYR A 354 -1.51 -5.38 -15.34
CA TYR A 354 -0.33 -5.44 -14.45
C TYR A 354 -0.03 -6.85 -13.91
N GLY A 355 1.14 -7.03 -13.30
CA GLY A 355 1.64 -8.34 -12.84
C GLY A 355 1.67 -8.55 -11.35
N ASN A 356 1.03 -7.69 -10.56
CA ASN A 356 1.25 -7.69 -9.12
C ASN A 356 -0.01 -7.48 -8.26
N ASN A 357 -1.20 -7.72 -8.84
CA ASN A 357 -2.51 -7.58 -8.20
C ASN A 357 -2.79 -6.25 -7.48
N ASP A 358 -1.98 -5.24 -7.74
CA ASP A 358 -2.21 -3.90 -7.23
C ASP A 358 -3.34 -3.21 -8.00
N ALA A 359 -3.86 -2.13 -7.44
CA ALA A 359 -4.82 -1.30 -8.13
C ALA A 359 -4.12 -0.67 -9.33
N PRO A 360 -4.73 -0.71 -10.52
CA PRO A 360 -4.23 0.00 -11.68
C PRO A 360 -3.96 1.49 -11.51
N ALA A 361 -2.99 2.03 -12.25
CA ALA A 361 -2.72 3.47 -12.22
C ALA A 361 -3.96 4.29 -12.60
N PRO A 362 -4.21 5.43 -11.91
CA PRO A 362 -5.25 6.35 -12.31
C PRO A 362 -4.86 6.98 -13.65
N PRO A 363 -5.84 7.36 -14.47
CA PRO A 363 -5.58 8.08 -15.71
C PRO A 363 -5.02 9.49 -15.42
N ALA A 364 -4.25 10.03 -16.37
CA ALA A 364 -3.94 11.45 -16.41
C ALA A 364 -4.86 12.16 -17.41
N VAL A 365 -5.14 13.45 -17.20
CA VAL A 365 -6.03 14.25 -18.04
C VAL A 365 -5.21 15.17 -18.93
N TRP A 366 -5.57 15.26 -20.20
CA TRP A 366 -5.11 16.35 -21.06
C TRP A 366 -6.21 16.74 -22.03
N GLN A 367 -6.47 18.04 -22.11
CA GLN A 367 -7.62 18.57 -22.84
C GLN A 367 -8.90 17.83 -22.43
N SER A 368 -9.65 17.28 -23.38
CA SER A 368 -10.91 16.60 -23.13
C SER A 368 -10.84 15.07 -23.13
N ALA A 369 -9.68 14.50 -22.77
CA ALA A 369 -9.49 13.07 -22.74
C ALA A 369 -8.68 12.61 -21.54
N LEU A 370 -8.83 11.33 -21.23
CA LEU A 370 -8.01 10.62 -20.27
C LEU A 370 -6.95 9.80 -20.99
N TYR A 371 -5.78 9.68 -20.37
CA TYR A 371 -4.65 8.89 -20.85
C TYR A 371 -4.31 7.84 -19.81
N LEU A 372 -4.28 6.57 -20.23
CA LEU A 372 -4.06 5.45 -19.32
C LEU A 372 -3.40 4.25 -20.00
N PRO A 373 -2.79 3.36 -19.21
CA PRO A 373 -2.49 2.00 -19.63
C PRO A 373 -3.78 1.15 -19.85
N TYR A 374 -3.83 0.39 -20.95
CA TYR A 374 -4.90 -0.56 -21.31
C TYR A 374 -4.33 -1.75 -22.11
N ARG A 375 -5.09 -2.82 -22.33
CA ARG A 375 -4.65 -3.93 -23.21
C ARG A 375 -5.21 -3.81 -24.62
N ALA A 376 -4.37 -4.07 -25.60
CA ALA A 376 -4.76 -4.15 -27.01
C ALA A 376 -3.97 -5.23 -27.74
N ARG A 377 -4.57 -5.80 -28.80
CA ARG A 377 -3.84 -6.69 -29.74
C ARG A 377 -2.87 -5.94 -30.64
N HIS A 378 -3.15 -4.65 -30.83
CA HIS A 378 -2.33 -3.72 -31.57
C HIS A 378 -2.08 -2.50 -30.71
N GLY A 379 -0.81 -2.14 -30.62
CA GLY A 379 -0.39 -0.95 -29.91
C GLY A 379 0.96 -0.52 -30.42
N ILE A 380 1.65 0.22 -29.57
CA ILE A 380 2.96 0.75 -29.85
C ILE A 380 3.99 -0.37 -30.11
N ALA A 381 3.81 -1.60 -29.56
CA ALA A 381 4.24 -2.90 -30.14
C ALA A 381 4.13 -4.06 -29.11
N THR A 382 3.27 -5.07 -29.36
CA THR A 382 3.26 -6.33 -28.57
C THR A 382 3.25 -7.56 -29.48
N ASP A 383 4.40 -8.20 -29.68
CA ASP A 383 4.49 -9.56 -30.23
C ASP A 383 4.43 -10.66 -29.14
N GLY A 384 4.07 -10.28 -27.91
CA GLY A 384 3.70 -11.22 -26.84
C GLY A 384 4.84 -11.98 -26.18
N GLY A 385 6.08 -11.53 -26.35
CA GLY A 385 7.25 -12.19 -25.80
C GLY A 385 7.58 -11.86 -24.33
N SER A 386 6.60 -11.58 -23.46
CA SER A 386 6.89 -11.35 -22.03
C SER A 386 7.35 -12.65 -21.38
N VAL A 387 8.62 -12.68 -20.95
CA VAL A 387 9.25 -13.85 -20.32
C VAL A 387 8.85 -14.01 -18.85
N HIS A 388 8.39 -12.93 -18.20
CA HIS A 388 8.11 -12.91 -16.75
C HIS A 388 6.69 -13.38 -16.41
N VAL A 389 5.66 -12.99 -17.18
CA VAL A 389 4.25 -13.31 -16.85
C VAL A 389 3.49 -14.14 -17.90
N SER A 390 4.16 -14.65 -18.94
CA SER A 390 3.60 -15.57 -19.95
C SER A 390 2.31 -15.10 -20.66
N THR A 391 2.15 -13.79 -20.84
CA THR A 391 0.99 -13.21 -21.55
C THR A 391 1.29 -12.97 -23.03
N ARG A 392 0.29 -13.12 -23.89
CA ARG A 392 0.44 -12.81 -25.33
C ARG A 392 0.34 -11.32 -25.66
N TYR A 393 -0.37 -10.54 -24.86
CA TYR A 393 -0.57 -9.11 -25.12
C TYR A 393 -0.17 -8.27 -23.91
N ASP A 394 0.84 -7.42 -24.03
CA ASP A 394 1.27 -6.52 -22.93
C ASP A 394 0.32 -5.31 -22.76
N GLY A 395 0.54 -4.51 -21.72
CA GLY A 395 -0.11 -3.22 -21.55
C GLY A 395 0.41 -2.18 -22.55
N GLU A 396 -0.49 -1.31 -22.99
CA GLU A 396 -0.30 -0.27 -24.01
C GLU A 396 -0.91 1.06 -23.54
N LEU A 397 -0.60 2.17 -24.21
CA LEU A 397 -1.13 3.50 -23.86
C LEU A 397 -2.31 3.89 -24.74
N GLY A 398 -3.39 4.34 -24.10
CA GLY A 398 -4.64 4.70 -24.77
C GLY A 398 -5.16 6.07 -24.36
N ARG A 399 -5.83 6.73 -25.29
CA ARG A 399 -6.66 7.91 -25.09
C ARG A 399 -8.11 7.46 -24.93
N LEU A 400 -8.69 7.63 -23.74
CA LEU A 400 -10.10 7.35 -23.47
C LEU A 400 -10.94 8.62 -23.61
N ASP A 401 -12.02 8.53 -24.39
CA ASP A 401 -13.02 9.58 -24.51
C ASP A 401 -14.03 9.47 -23.36
N PRO A 402 -14.20 10.52 -22.53
CA PRO A 402 -15.07 10.44 -21.35
C PRO A 402 -16.57 10.32 -21.69
N ASN A 403 -16.98 10.65 -22.92
CA ASN A 403 -18.39 10.61 -23.33
C ASN A 403 -18.78 9.25 -23.90
N THR A 404 -17.87 8.60 -24.62
CA THR A 404 -18.13 7.28 -25.23
C THR A 404 -17.56 6.12 -24.42
N LEU A 405 -16.62 6.41 -23.51
CA LEU A 405 -15.78 5.46 -22.79
C LEU A 405 -14.93 4.56 -23.70
N ASP A 406 -14.84 4.87 -24.99
CA ASP A 406 -14.00 4.12 -25.93
C ASP A 406 -12.55 4.60 -25.86
N VAL A 407 -11.63 3.70 -26.21
CA VAL A 407 -10.19 3.92 -26.19
C VAL A 407 -9.67 4.01 -27.63
N THR A 408 -8.84 5.01 -27.89
CA THR A 408 -8.00 5.10 -29.09
C THR A 408 -6.55 4.84 -28.71
N GLY A 409 -5.91 3.84 -29.32
CA GLY A 409 -4.49 3.56 -29.08
C GLY A 409 -3.59 4.72 -29.52
N LEU A 410 -2.55 5.01 -28.74
CA LEU A 410 -1.52 5.94 -29.17
C LEU A 410 -0.63 5.31 -30.25
N THR A 411 -0.02 6.15 -31.08
CA THR A 411 0.90 5.74 -32.15
C THR A 411 2.16 6.60 -32.10
N SER A 412 3.28 6.08 -32.62
CA SER A 412 4.52 6.85 -32.77
C SER A 412 5.15 6.59 -34.14
N PRO A 413 5.77 7.62 -34.75
CA PRO A 413 6.60 7.46 -35.94
C PRO A 413 8.00 6.91 -35.62
N ASP A 414 8.44 6.93 -34.36
CA ASP A 414 9.79 6.52 -33.97
C ASP A 414 9.90 4.98 -33.98
N PRO A 415 11.00 4.41 -34.52
CA PRO A 415 11.16 2.96 -34.60
C PRO A 415 11.26 2.35 -33.21
N TYR A 416 10.26 1.54 -32.88
CA TYR A 416 10.13 0.89 -31.59
C TYR A 416 11.05 -0.27 -31.41
N THR A 417 11.36 -0.47 -30.13
CA THR A 417 11.99 -1.67 -29.63
C THR A 417 11.40 -2.01 -28.26
N TYR A 418 11.53 -3.25 -27.81
CA TYR A 418 10.73 -3.94 -26.79
C TYR A 418 10.58 -3.30 -25.39
N GLN A 419 11.09 -2.11 -25.16
CA GLN A 419 11.29 -1.51 -23.84
C GLN A 419 10.38 -0.31 -23.52
N TRP A 420 9.45 0.06 -24.42
CA TRP A 420 8.37 1.03 -24.15
C TRP A 420 7.01 0.38 -23.85
N ARG A 421 7.05 -0.91 -23.53
CA ARG A 421 5.88 -1.67 -23.08
C ARG A 421 5.49 -1.18 -21.69
N ALA A 422 4.20 -1.07 -21.40
CA ALA A 422 3.75 -1.20 -20.02
C ALA A 422 3.84 -2.70 -19.70
N THR A 423 5.06 -3.14 -19.36
CA THR A 423 5.36 -4.52 -19.00
C THR A 423 4.36 -4.97 -17.95
N SER A 424 3.85 -6.16 -18.17
CA SER A 424 2.79 -6.76 -17.37
C SER A 424 3.29 -7.27 -16.01
N ASP A 425 4.41 -6.76 -15.49
CA ASP A 425 5.03 -7.14 -14.22
C ASP A 425 4.89 -6.02 -13.16
N GLU A 426 5.21 -4.78 -13.54
CA GLU A 426 5.18 -3.59 -12.67
C GLU A 426 4.10 -2.55 -13.06
N PRO A 427 3.65 -1.69 -12.12
CA PRO A 427 2.64 -0.69 -12.41
C PRO A 427 3.23 0.49 -13.21
N ALA A 428 2.85 0.61 -14.48
CA ALA A 428 3.08 1.84 -15.24
C ALA A 428 2.24 3.00 -14.70
N THR A 429 2.87 4.10 -14.30
CA THR A 429 2.21 5.34 -13.88
C THR A 429 2.37 6.44 -14.93
N VAL A 430 1.38 7.33 -15.00
CA VAL A 430 1.32 8.37 -16.03
C VAL A 430 1.10 9.76 -15.43
N THR A 431 1.68 10.77 -16.06
CA THR A 431 1.48 12.18 -15.76
C THR A 431 1.59 12.96 -17.07
N VAL A 432 0.87 14.08 -17.22
CA VAL A 432 1.01 14.93 -18.41
C VAL A 432 1.75 16.21 -18.04
N ALA A 433 2.72 16.56 -18.87
CA ALA A 433 3.52 17.78 -18.76
C ALA A 433 3.51 18.48 -20.12
N GLY A 434 2.90 19.67 -20.20
CA GLY A 434 2.61 20.35 -21.45
C GLY A 434 1.68 19.50 -22.34
N ASP A 435 2.24 19.00 -23.44
CA ASP A 435 1.63 18.06 -24.41
C ASP A 435 2.35 16.70 -24.44
N ARG A 436 3.10 16.38 -23.38
CA ARG A 436 3.87 15.13 -23.23
C ARG A 436 3.23 14.27 -22.15
N LEU A 437 2.91 13.02 -22.48
CA LEU A 437 2.53 12.00 -21.51
C LEU A 437 3.82 11.33 -21.01
N LEU A 438 4.20 11.65 -19.77
CA LEU A 438 5.27 10.98 -19.06
C LEU A 438 4.78 9.61 -18.61
N VAL A 439 5.60 8.60 -18.81
CA VAL A 439 5.34 7.21 -18.48
C VAL A 439 6.51 6.73 -17.65
N ASP A 440 6.21 6.36 -16.42
CA ASP A 440 7.13 5.66 -15.53
C ASP A 440 6.77 4.18 -15.55
N ASN A 441 7.68 3.35 -16.03
CA ASN A 441 7.52 1.90 -16.00
C ASN A 441 8.88 1.20 -15.90
N TRP A 442 8.97 0.20 -15.01
CA TRP A 442 10.13 -0.68 -14.88
C TRP A 442 11.44 0.08 -14.77
N GLU A 443 11.47 0.99 -13.79
CA GLU A 443 12.61 1.84 -13.46
C GLU A 443 13.05 2.81 -14.57
N ARG A 444 12.17 3.09 -15.52
CA ARG A 444 12.42 3.95 -16.67
C ARG A 444 11.37 5.03 -16.76
N LEU A 445 11.84 6.27 -16.87
CA LEU A 445 11.01 7.42 -17.16
C LEU A 445 11.20 7.84 -18.61
N GLY A 446 10.11 7.85 -19.36
CA GLY A 446 10.05 8.37 -20.73
C GLY A 446 8.85 9.29 -20.92
N ALA A 447 8.74 9.89 -22.10
CA ALA A 447 7.55 10.63 -22.51
C ALA A 447 7.16 10.38 -23.96
N ILE A 448 5.87 10.48 -24.27
CA ILE A 448 5.32 10.51 -25.63
C ILE A 448 4.56 11.81 -25.86
N SER A 449 4.83 12.44 -27.00
CA SER A 449 4.07 13.59 -27.49
C SER A 449 2.65 13.19 -27.86
N LEU A 450 1.68 13.84 -27.22
CA LEU A 450 0.26 13.64 -27.50
C LEU A 450 -0.21 14.33 -28.80
N VAL A 451 0.70 15.05 -29.47
CA VAL A 451 0.42 15.77 -30.72
C VAL A 451 0.95 15.03 -31.94
N ASP A 452 2.19 14.56 -31.89
CA ASP A 452 2.88 13.93 -33.03
C ASP A 452 3.42 12.52 -32.75
N GLY A 453 3.18 11.98 -31.55
CA GLY A 453 3.54 10.61 -31.17
C GLY A 453 5.03 10.41 -30.88
N ARG A 454 5.87 11.44 -31.03
CA ARG A 454 7.32 11.31 -30.81
C ARG A 454 7.66 10.98 -29.37
N MET A 455 8.67 10.16 -29.20
CA MET A 455 9.10 9.65 -27.92
C MET A 455 10.34 10.39 -27.40
N THR A 456 10.46 10.52 -26.08
CA THR A 456 11.58 11.18 -25.42
C THR A 456 12.07 10.32 -24.25
N ALA A 457 13.37 10.06 -24.24
CA ALA A 457 14.10 9.47 -23.12
C ALA A 457 14.27 10.49 -22.00
N ILE A 458 13.96 10.14 -20.76
CA ILE A 458 14.19 11.04 -19.63
C ILE A 458 15.23 10.47 -18.67
N ALA A 459 14.96 9.29 -18.07
CA ALA A 459 15.84 8.69 -17.07
C ALA A 459 15.65 7.17 -16.96
N GLN A 460 16.67 6.47 -16.44
CA GLN A 460 16.62 5.03 -16.14
C GLN A 460 17.46 4.69 -14.91
N LEU A 461 17.06 3.69 -14.12
CA LEU A 461 17.95 3.03 -13.16
C LEU A 461 18.89 2.06 -13.90
N TYR A 462 20.11 1.86 -13.39
CA TYR A 462 21.13 1.00 -14.00
C TYR A 462 21.48 -0.16 -13.07
N ASN A 463 21.21 -1.39 -13.50
CA ASN A 463 21.65 -2.64 -12.88
C ASN A 463 23.08 -2.98 -13.38
N GLY A 464 24.00 -3.27 -12.47
CA GLY A 464 25.38 -3.59 -12.82
C GLY A 464 25.56 -5.04 -13.29
N THR A 465 26.26 -5.21 -14.42
CA THR A 465 26.60 -6.48 -15.10
C THR A 465 25.44 -7.28 -15.71
N ASP A 466 24.55 -6.62 -16.46
CA ASP A 466 23.94 -7.34 -17.58
C ASP A 466 25.03 -7.61 -18.65
N PRO A 467 25.32 -8.87 -19.01
CA PRO A 467 26.23 -9.20 -20.11
C PRO A 467 25.81 -8.55 -21.44
N GLY A 468 24.60 -8.00 -21.57
CA GLY A 468 24.18 -7.19 -22.72
C GLY A 468 25.03 -5.93 -23.00
N CYS A 469 25.84 -5.47 -22.03
CA CYS A 469 26.78 -4.36 -22.26
C CYS A 469 28.13 -4.80 -22.86
N ASP A 470 28.55 -6.06 -22.67
CA ASP A 470 29.87 -6.55 -23.07
C ASP A 470 29.85 -7.81 -23.97
N ALA A 471 28.70 -8.45 -24.20
CA ALA A 471 28.58 -9.68 -24.97
C ALA A 471 27.64 -9.54 -26.19
N PRO A 472 28.15 -9.65 -27.42
CA PRO A 472 27.31 -9.78 -28.60
C PRO A 472 26.73 -11.20 -28.64
N GLY A 473 25.54 -11.38 -28.08
CA GLY A 473 24.69 -12.55 -28.28
C GLY A 473 24.22 -13.19 -26.99
N VAL A 474 22.93 -13.04 -26.67
CA VAL A 474 21.86 -14.07 -26.74
C VAL A 474 20.48 -13.38 -26.53
N GLY A 475 20.44 -12.20 -25.91
CA GLY A 475 19.33 -11.24 -26.06
C GLY A 475 19.65 -10.25 -27.19
N GLY A 476 18.70 -9.96 -28.07
CA GLY A 476 18.88 -8.93 -29.10
C GLY A 476 19.18 -7.54 -28.50
N PRO A 477 19.68 -6.59 -29.32
CA PRO A 477 19.98 -5.22 -28.86
C PRO A 477 18.79 -4.62 -28.08
N MET A 478 19.04 -4.02 -26.91
CA MET A 478 18.14 -3.30 -25.98
C MET A 478 17.93 -1.83 -26.44
N PRO A 479 16.77 -1.44 -27.03
CA PRO A 479 16.72 -0.17 -27.75
C PRO A 479 15.64 0.83 -27.33
N ALA A 480 15.11 0.81 -26.09
CA ALA A 480 14.32 1.95 -25.62
C ALA A 480 15.11 3.24 -25.78
N PHE A 481 16.44 3.17 -25.64
CA PHE A 481 17.36 4.28 -25.78
C PHE A 481 18.65 3.83 -26.47
N TYR A 482 18.68 3.86 -27.80
CA TYR A 482 19.92 3.60 -28.55
C TYR A 482 20.83 4.84 -28.54
N GLU A 483 21.38 5.18 -27.37
CA GLU A 483 22.66 5.89 -27.28
C GLU A 483 23.54 5.18 -26.26
N HIS A 484 24.66 4.65 -26.74
CA HIS A 484 25.70 3.97 -25.97
C HIS A 484 25.83 4.47 -24.53
N CYS A 485 25.73 3.55 -23.56
CA CYS A 485 26.31 3.63 -22.23
C CYS A 485 26.42 5.08 -21.72
N VAL A 486 25.29 5.77 -21.52
CA VAL A 486 25.33 7.19 -21.18
C VAL A 486 25.96 7.33 -19.79
N PRO A 487 27.22 7.78 -19.68
CA PRO A 487 27.91 7.82 -18.40
C PRO A 487 27.38 9.06 -17.67
N GLY A 488 26.39 8.90 -16.80
CA GLY A 488 25.92 10.04 -16.00
C GLY A 488 24.55 9.93 -15.32
N TYR A 489 23.68 9.00 -15.74
CA TYR A 489 22.27 8.99 -15.30
C TYR A 489 21.93 7.87 -14.33
N THR A 490 22.94 7.32 -13.65
CA THR A 490 22.75 6.16 -12.80
C THR A 490 22.49 6.59 -11.36
N PHE A 491 21.32 6.21 -10.87
CA PHE A 491 21.15 5.80 -9.48
C PHE A 491 21.92 4.48 -9.35
N THR A 492 23.01 4.43 -8.57
CA THR A 492 23.85 3.22 -8.50
C THR A 492 23.11 2.09 -7.80
N TRP A 493 23.27 0.85 -8.30
CA TRP A 493 22.62 -0.37 -7.82
C TRP A 493 23.19 -0.85 -6.48
N ASP A 494 24.46 -0.58 -6.19
CA ASP A 494 25.13 -1.25 -5.09
C ASP A 494 25.18 -0.43 -3.80
N PRO A 495 24.59 -0.91 -2.68
CA PRO A 495 23.71 -2.06 -2.50
C PRO A 495 22.25 -1.62 -2.35
N VAL A 496 21.87 -0.45 -2.90
CA VAL A 496 20.67 0.31 -2.47
C VAL A 496 19.39 0.04 -3.29
N ARG A 497 19.33 -0.88 -4.27
CA ARG A 497 18.02 -1.23 -4.88
C ARG A 497 17.85 -2.66 -5.43
N PRO A 498 16.89 -3.47 -4.94
CA PRO A 498 16.19 -4.44 -5.76
C PRO A 498 15.28 -3.72 -6.77
N GLU A 499 14.99 -4.39 -7.88
CA GLU A 499 13.97 -4.04 -8.89
C GLU A 499 12.72 -3.43 -8.22
N GLY A 500 12.42 -2.15 -8.52
CA GLY A 500 11.39 -1.38 -7.80
C GLY A 500 10.66 -0.33 -8.65
N GLY A 501 9.35 -0.21 -8.45
CA GLY A 501 8.45 0.60 -9.29
C GLY A 501 7.83 1.80 -8.56
N ALA A 502 7.68 2.93 -9.25
CA ALA A 502 6.96 4.08 -8.70
C ALA A 502 5.43 3.83 -8.68
N ARG A 503 4.75 4.14 -7.58
CA ARG A 503 3.27 4.08 -7.52
C ARG A 503 2.60 5.42 -7.79
N THR A 504 3.38 6.48 -7.94
CA THR A 504 2.92 7.82 -8.36
C THR A 504 3.76 8.34 -9.52
N GLY A 505 3.13 9.05 -10.45
CA GLY A 505 3.84 9.65 -11.58
C GLY A 505 4.80 10.76 -11.18
N ALA A 506 5.76 11.05 -12.06
CA ALA A 506 6.72 12.14 -11.92
C ALA A 506 6.03 13.50 -11.81
N VAL A 507 6.65 14.44 -11.09
CA VAL A 507 6.14 15.81 -10.91
C VAL A 507 6.92 16.76 -11.80
N VAL A 508 6.22 17.56 -12.61
CA VAL A 508 6.84 18.61 -13.42
C VAL A 508 6.45 19.96 -12.88
N ALA A 509 7.42 20.65 -12.30
CA ALA A 509 7.24 21.92 -11.63
C ALA A 509 8.54 22.73 -11.67
N SER A 510 8.39 24.04 -11.80
CA SER A 510 9.49 25.02 -11.71
C SER A 510 10.71 24.68 -12.58
N GLY A 511 10.50 24.25 -13.83
CA GLY A 511 11.61 23.93 -14.75
C GLY A 511 12.38 22.65 -14.42
N ARG A 512 11.79 21.76 -13.61
CA ARG A 512 12.39 20.50 -13.17
C ARG A 512 11.39 19.34 -13.30
N ILE A 513 11.94 18.14 -13.43
CA ILE A 513 11.21 16.87 -13.29
C ILE A 513 11.65 16.25 -11.96
N PHE A 514 10.72 16.02 -11.04
CA PHE A 514 10.97 15.30 -9.80
C PHE A 514 10.46 13.88 -9.94
N TRP A 515 11.36 12.92 -9.77
CA TRP A 515 11.09 11.51 -10.00
C TRP A 515 11.40 10.72 -8.74
N SER A 516 10.39 10.00 -8.25
CA SER A 516 10.47 9.17 -7.05
C SER A 516 10.42 7.71 -7.45
N LEU A 517 11.37 6.93 -6.93
CA LEU A 517 11.48 5.48 -7.11
C LEU A 517 11.87 4.92 -5.76
N ASP A 518 11.22 3.85 -5.29
CA ASP A 518 11.37 3.21 -3.97
C ASP A 518 12.58 3.67 -3.13
N ALA A 519 12.29 4.35 -2.01
CA ALA A 519 13.25 4.94 -1.08
C ALA A 519 14.26 5.95 -1.67
N ALA A 520 13.99 6.50 -2.85
CA ALA A 520 14.79 7.53 -3.51
C ALA A 520 13.95 8.61 -4.21
N LEU A 521 14.54 9.81 -4.29
CA LEU A 521 13.96 10.95 -4.98
C LEU A 521 15.05 11.68 -5.76
N GLY A 522 14.79 12.05 -7.01
CA GLY A 522 15.73 12.82 -7.82
C GLY A 522 15.06 14.01 -8.51
N ALA A 523 15.83 15.07 -8.72
CA ALA A 523 15.42 16.21 -9.55
C ALA A 523 16.25 16.26 -10.83
N LEU A 524 15.56 16.25 -11.97
CA LEU A 524 16.14 16.37 -13.29
C LEU A 524 15.93 17.76 -13.88
N ALA A 525 16.93 18.20 -14.63
CA ALA A 525 16.98 19.47 -15.33
C ALA A 525 17.59 19.29 -16.72
N PRO A 526 17.51 20.28 -17.62
CA PRO A 526 18.29 20.27 -18.85
C PRO A 526 19.80 20.14 -18.58
N ASP A 527 20.48 19.29 -19.35
CA ASP A 527 21.93 19.08 -19.26
C ASP A 527 22.69 20.34 -19.70
N ASP A 528 23.74 20.68 -18.96
CA ASP A 528 24.68 21.76 -19.29
C ASP A 528 26.08 21.24 -19.65
N GLY A 529 26.25 19.91 -19.79
CA GLY A 529 27.49 19.25 -20.18
C GLY A 529 28.42 18.93 -19.00
N THR A 530 27.90 18.86 -17.77
CA THR A 530 28.66 18.53 -16.56
C THR A 530 28.45 17.09 -16.10
N THR A 531 29.52 16.42 -15.66
CA THR A 531 29.45 15.02 -15.20
C THR A 531 28.98 14.91 -13.75
N ASN A 532 28.06 13.97 -13.48
CA ASN A 532 27.65 13.63 -12.11
C ASN A 532 28.79 12.91 -11.35
N PRO A 533 29.02 13.25 -10.06
CA PRO A 533 29.94 12.54 -9.21
C PRO A 533 29.42 11.12 -8.90
N PRO A 534 30.33 10.17 -8.64
CA PRO A 534 29.96 8.84 -8.18
C PRO A 534 29.24 8.92 -6.84
N LEU A 535 28.29 8.02 -6.62
CA LEU A 535 27.59 7.89 -5.34
C LEU A 535 28.55 7.31 -4.28
N ALA A 536 28.34 7.70 -3.02
CA ALA A 536 29.07 7.11 -1.91
C ALA A 536 28.65 5.64 -1.72
N PRO A 537 29.59 4.72 -1.49
CA PRO A 537 29.25 3.34 -1.18
C PRO A 537 28.47 3.27 0.14
N PHE A 538 27.53 2.34 0.22
CA PHE A 538 26.85 2.00 1.48
C PHE A 538 27.80 1.22 2.38
N GLU A 539 27.78 1.52 3.66
CA GLU A 539 28.53 0.77 4.67
C GLU A 539 27.58 -0.21 5.37
N PRO A 540 27.81 -1.54 5.30
CA PRO A 540 26.98 -2.51 6.02
C PRO A 540 27.12 -2.31 7.55
N PRO A 541 26.10 -2.72 8.32
CA PRO A 541 26.22 -2.70 9.78
C PRO A 541 27.41 -3.57 10.22
N PRO A 542 28.14 -3.16 11.27
CA PRO A 542 29.27 -3.93 11.79
C PRO A 542 28.82 -5.32 12.24
N ASP A 543 29.64 -6.35 11.93
CA ASP A 543 29.44 -7.75 12.31
C ASP A 543 29.07 -7.87 13.80
N PRO A 544 27.99 -8.60 14.17
CA PRO A 544 27.54 -8.76 15.54
C PRO A 544 28.56 -9.49 16.44
N GLY A 545 29.61 -10.10 15.87
CA GLY A 545 30.62 -10.84 16.59
C GLY A 545 30.19 -12.28 16.91
N PRO A 546 31.05 -13.07 17.57
CA PRO A 546 30.76 -14.48 17.85
C PRO A 546 29.56 -14.65 18.82
N PRO A 547 28.87 -15.80 18.78
CA PRO A 547 27.77 -16.08 19.70
C PRO A 547 28.22 -15.97 21.17
N PRO A 548 27.30 -15.60 22.07
CA PRO A 548 27.57 -15.54 23.51
C PRO A 548 28.11 -16.88 24.03
N SER A 549 29.00 -16.83 25.01
CA SER A 549 29.51 -18.04 25.67
C SER A 549 28.40 -18.80 26.39
N ALA A 550 28.52 -20.14 26.47
CA ALA A 550 27.56 -20.99 27.18
C ALA A 550 27.28 -20.50 28.61
N VAL A 551 26.00 -20.48 28.97
CA VAL A 551 25.49 -20.00 30.27
C VAL A 551 25.06 -21.20 31.13
N PRO A 552 25.28 -21.19 32.46
CA PRO A 552 24.79 -22.25 33.35
C PRO A 552 23.29 -22.50 33.23
N ALA A 553 22.86 -23.76 33.38
CA ALA A 553 21.44 -24.14 33.26
C ALA A 553 20.50 -23.40 34.24
N SER A 554 21.00 -23.02 35.43
CA SER A 554 20.25 -22.25 36.44
C SER A 554 19.89 -20.84 35.98
N ASP A 555 20.60 -20.32 34.99
CA ASP A 555 20.44 -18.94 34.53
C ASP A 555 19.26 -18.81 33.56
N TYR A 556 18.64 -19.94 33.17
CA TYR A 556 17.40 -19.99 32.38
C TYR A 556 16.13 -20.05 33.24
N ASP A 557 16.25 -20.41 34.53
CA ASP A 557 15.14 -20.51 35.48
C ASP A 557 14.26 -19.24 35.52
N PRO A 558 14.82 -18.01 35.45
CA PRO A 558 14.00 -16.80 35.43
C PRO A 558 13.03 -16.71 34.23
N TYR A 559 13.34 -17.33 33.09
CA TYR A 559 12.47 -17.29 31.91
C TYR A 559 11.41 -18.40 31.96
N ILE A 560 11.74 -19.55 32.56
CA ILE A 560 10.85 -20.72 32.63
C ILE A 560 9.90 -20.60 33.82
N ASP A 561 10.44 -20.35 35.01
CA ASP A 561 9.72 -20.45 36.27
C ASP A 561 9.10 -19.13 36.71
N THR A 562 9.62 -18.00 36.21
CA THR A 562 9.13 -16.66 36.60
C THR A 562 8.24 -16.08 35.51
N GLU A 563 7.02 -15.71 35.88
CA GLU A 563 6.11 -14.98 35.00
C GLU A 563 6.54 -13.50 34.94
N PRO A 564 6.50 -12.85 33.76
CA PRO A 564 6.58 -11.40 33.68
C PRO A 564 5.39 -10.78 34.44
N THR A 565 5.61 -9.65 35.10
CA THR A 565 4.53 -8.96 35.83
C THR A 565 3.46 -8.48 34.87
N ARG A 566 2.30 -9.15 34.86
CA ARG A 566 1.06 -8.74 34.19
C ARG A 566 -0.09 -8.67 35.20
N PRO A 567 -1.03 -7.71 35.10
CA PRO A 567 -1.09 -6.63 34.11
C PRO A 567 -0.12 -5.48 34.40
N ALA A 568 0.17 -4.66 33.39
CA ALA A 568 0.88 -3.39 33.58
C ALA A 568 0.18 -2.54 34.67
N PRO A 569 0.91 -1.96 35.64
CA PRO A 569 0.29 -1.33 36.83
C PRO A 569 -0.52 -0.05 36.52
N ALA A 570 -0.29 0.59 35.37
CA ALA A 570 -1.05 1.75 34.89
C ALA A 570 -1.03 1.77 33.35
N PRO A 571 -1.87 0.96 32.67
CA PRO A 571 -1.88 0.89 31.22
C PRO A 571 -2.42 2.21 30.64
N ASP A 572 -1.96 2.57 29.44
CA ASP A 572 -2.45 3.74 28.72
C ASP A 572 -3.95 3.57 28.38
N PRO A 573 -4.85 4.45 28.86
CA PRO A 573 -6.28 4.32 28.61
C PRO A 573 -6.66 4.27 27.13
N ALA A 574 -5.93 4.99 26.26
CA ALA A 574 -6.22 5.02 24.83
C ALA A 574 -5.88 3.66 24.16
N LEU A 575 -4.80 3.01 24.58
CA LEU A 575 -4.46 1.67 24.11
C LEU A 575 -5.43 0.61 24.64
N VAL A 576 -5.92 0.76 25.88
CA VAL A 576 -6.94 -0.13 26.44
C VAL A 576 -8.26 0.02 25.68
N GLU A 577 -8.72 1.24 25.41
CA GLU A 577 -9.93 1.49 24.60
C GLU A 577 -9.80 0.88 23.21
N ARG A 578 -8.63 1.04 22.57
CA ARG A 578 -8.33 0.43 21.27
C ARG A 578 -8.39 -1.10 21.34
N LEU A 579 -7.79 -1.69 22.37
CA LEU A 579 -7.81 -3.14 22.59
C LEU A 579 -9.23 -3.67 22.79
N GLU A 580 -10.04 -2.99 23.61
CA GLU A 580 -11.44 -3.35 23.83
C GLU A 580 -12.26 -3.31 22.53
N ALA A 581 -12.03 -2.31 21.69
CA ALA A 581 -12.68 -2.19 20.39
C ALA A 581 -12.32 -3.36 19.45
N GLU A 582 -11.05 -3.78 19.41
CA GLU A 582 -10.64 -4.94 18.59
C GLU A 582 -11.24 -6.25 19.10
N VAL A 583 -11.23 -6.47 20.42
CA VAL A 583 -11.86 -7.66 21.03
C VAL A 583 -13.37 -7.67 20.79
N LEU A 584 -14.04 -6.52 20.91
CA LEU A 584 -15.47 -6.39 20.62
C LEU A 584 -15.81 -6.82 19.19
N ARG A 585 -15.00 -6.47 18.18
CA ARG A 585 -15.22 -6.89 16.79
C ARG A 585 -15.20 -8.41 16.63
N VAL A 586 -14.35 -9.11 17.40
CA VAL A 586 -14.34 -10.58 17.44
C VAL A 586 -15.64 -11.10 18.06
N LEU A 587 -16.03 -10.55 19.21
CA LEU A 587 -17.20 -11.00 19.98
C LEU A 587 -18.55 -10.68 19.33
N GLU A 588 -18.59 -9.73 18.40
CA GLU A 588 -19.79 -9.32 17.66
C GLU A 588 -19.95 -10.04 16.32
N ALA A 589 -19.08 -11.00 16.00
CA ALA A 589 -19.33 -11.94 14.92
C ALA A 589 -20.44 -12.93 15.33
N ASP A 590 -21.65 -12.79 14.77
CA ASP A 590 -22.89 -13.52 15.13
C ASP A 590 -22.83 -15.08 15.07
N ASP A 591 -21.71 -15.68 14.65
CA ASP A 591 -21.48 -17.14 14.61
C ASP A 591 -20.05 -17.48 15.10
N HIS A 592 -19.05 -16.92 14.41
CA HIS A 592 -17.63 -16.74 14.75
C HIS A 592 -16.93 -16.07 13.57
N LEU A 593 -15.71 -15.57 13.74
CA LEU A 593 -14.89 -15.14 12.61
C LEU A 593 -14.25 -16.35 11.95
N LEU A 594 -14.32 -16.42 10.61
CA LEU A 594 -13.60 -17.44 9.87
C LEU A 594 -12.09 -17.32 10.16
N PRO A 595 -11.35 -18.43 10.36
CA PRO A 595 -9.92 -18.36 10.62
C PRO A 595 -9.11 -17.86 9.42
N LEU A 596 -9.76 -17.67 8.27
CA LEU A 596 -9.18 -17.23 7.00
C LEU A 596 -9.68 -15.85 6.57
N TYR A 597 -8.74 -15.00 6.17
CA TYR A 597 -8.96 -13.72 5.48
C TYR A 597 -8.46 -13.82 4.02
N VAL A 598 -9.30 -13.40 3.07
CA VAL A 598 -9.01 -13.40 1.63
C VAL A 598 -8.43 -12.05 1.23
N GLU A 599 -7.18 -12.01 0.75
CA GLU A 599 -6.55 -10.78 0.29
C GLU A 599 -5.90 -10.83 -1.09
N ARG A 600 -5.96 -9.66 -1.75
CA ARG A 600 -5.22 -9.18 -2.92
C ARG A 600 -5.44 -9.86 -4.26
N GLY A 601 -6.67 -10.18 -4.61
CA GLY A 601 -7.04 -10.67 -5.92
C GLY A 601 -6.07 -11.74 -6.37
N PHE A 602 -5.59 -12.56 -5.46
CA PHE A 602 -4.47 -13.45 -5.64
C PHE A 602 -5.13 -14.84 -5.49
N GLN A 603 -6.23 -15.03 -6.19
CA GLN A 603 -7.08 -16.18 -5.98
C GLN A 603 -7.35 -16.77 -7.34
N GLY A 604 -6.85 -17.99 -7.51
CA GLY A 604 -7.22 -18.90 -8.58
C GLY A 604 -7.80 -20.17 -7.99
N THR A 605 -8.52 -20.93 -8.81
CA THR A 605 -9.07 -22.25 -8.43
C THR A 605 -7.97 -23.28 -8.10
N GLY A 606 -6.70 -22.97 -8.38
CA GLY A 606 -5.52 -23.80 -8.06
C GLY A 606 -4.67 -23.31 -6.89
N SER A 607 -4.99 -22.15 -6.30
CA SER A 607 -4.26 -21.56 -5.16
C SER A 607 -4.44 -22.34 -3.85
N TRP A 608 -5.42 -23.25 -3.82
CA TRP A 608 -5.75 -24.11 -2.70
C TRP A 608 -5.44 -25.54 -3.11
N PRO A 609 -4.26 -26.08 -2.76
CA PRO A 609 -3.77 -27.30 -3.38
C PRO A 609 -4.69 -28.47 -3.06
N PRO A 610 -5.22 -29.15 -4.09
CA PRO A 610 -5.91 -30.41 -3.89
C PRO A 610 -5.00 -31.57 -3.48
N ASP A 611 -3.67 -31.37 -3.49
CA ASP A 611 -2.69 -32.44 -3.36
C ASP A 611 -1.24 -31.91 -3.13
N THR A 612 -0.95 -31.20 -2.03
CA THR A 612 0.45 -30.99 -1.63
C THR A 612 0.96 -32.23 -0.89
N THR A 613 1.98 -32.87 -1.46
CA THR A 613 2.73 -33.99 -0.85
C THR A 613 3.63 -33.58 0.33
N SER A 614 3.68 -32.27 0.63
CA SER A 614 4.37 -31.68 1.78
C SER A 614 3.36 -31.24 2.83
N PRO A 615 3.26 -31.92 4.00
CA PRO A 615 2.51 -31.36 5.12
C PRO A 615 3.22 -30.10 5.63
N PRO A 616 2.51 -29.01 5.95
CA PRO A 616 3.15 -27.82 6.48
C PRO A 616 3.74 -28.11 7.87
N GLY A 617 5.01 -27.74 8.07
CA GLY A 617 5.54 -27.36 9.37
C GLY A 617 4.85 -26.07 9.88
N PRO A 618 5.23 -25.54 11.06
CA PRO A 618 4.55 -24.40 11.68
C PRO A 618 4.32 -23.26 10.68
N THR A 619 3.03 -23.01 10.37
CA THR A 619 2.52 -21.88 9.59
C THR A 619 3.29 -21.55 8.29
N SER A 620 3.54 -22.52 7.40
CA SER A 620 4.02 -22.16 6.06
C SER A 620 2.88 -21.55 5.21
N VAL A 621 2.96 -20.25 4.96
CA VAL A 621 2.02 -19.45 4.13
C VAL A 621 2.37 -19.58 2.63
N MET A 622 2.95 -20.73 2.25
CA MET A 622 3.52 -20.95 0.92
C MET A 622 2.65 -21.91 0.10
N GLY A 623 1.33 -21.81 0.27
CA GLY A 623 0.33 -22.14 -0.72
C GLY A 623 -0.45 -20.86 -0.98
N ASP A 624 -0.42 -20.38 -2.20
CA ASP A 624 -0.87 -19.06 -2.62
C ASP A 624 -2.12 -18.52 -1.88
N GLN A 625 -1.91 -17.45 -1.10
CA GLN A 625 -2.75 -16.25 -1.16
C GLN A 625 -4.07 -16.19 -0.35
N GLY A 626 -4.00 -16.63 0.92
CA GLY A 626 -4.94 -16.29 1.98
C GLY A 626 -4.28 -16.27 3.36
N PHE A 627 -4.77 -15.44 4.29
CA PHE A 627 -4.21 -15.30 5.63
C PHE A 627 -4.99 -16.12 6.67
N TRP A 628 -4.34 -17.07 7.34
CA TRP A 628 -4.91 -17.97 8.33
C TRP A 628 -4.30 -17.78 9.73
N TYR A 629 -5.08 -18.04 10.80
CA TYR A 629 -4.55 -18.30 12.14
C TYR A 629 -4.97 -19.67 12.67
N ASP A 630 -4.09 -20.37 13.38
CA ASP A 630 -4.45 -21.62 14.07
C ASP A 630 -5.26 -21.32 15.35
N PRO A 631 -6.01 -22.30 15.90
CA PRO A 631 -6.84 -22.06 17.08
C PRO A 631 -6.04 -21.66 18.33
N GLY A 632 -4.79 -22.13 18.47
CA GLY A 632 -3.89 -21.75 19.55
C GLY A 632 -3.56 -20.25 19.52
N GLU A 633 -3.33 -19.69 18.34
CA GLU A 633 -3.02 -18.28 18.15
C GLU A 633 -4.19 -17.35 18.53
N LEU A 634 -5.42 -17.70 18.16
CA LEU A 634 -6.61 -16.96 18.58
C LEU A 634 -6.77 -17.02 20.11
N VAL A 635 -6.63 -18.20 20.70
CA VAL A 635 -6.71 -18.41 22.15
C VAL A 635 -5.65 -17.59 22.87
N TYR A 636 -4.40 -17.61 22.39
CA TYR A 636 -3.30 -16.83 22.96
C TYR A 636 -3.60 -15.33 22.93
N SER A 637 -3.94 -14.80 21.75
CA SER A 637 -4.19 -13.37 21.52
C SER A 637 -5.29 -12.83 22.43
N LEU A 638 -6.39 -13.57 22.55
CA LEU A 638 -7.51 -13.19 23.40
C LEU A 638 -7.18 -13.38 24.90
N ALA A 639 -6.44 -14.42 25.26
CA ALA A 639 -6.03 -14.67 26.65
C ALA A 639 -5.12 -13.56 27.19
N ILE A 640 -4.18 -13.05 26.40
CA ILE A 640 -3.29 -11.97 26.84
C ILE A 640 -3.98 -10.60 26.87
N ALA A 641 -5.05 -10.41 26.09
CA ALA A 641 -5.87 -9.20 26.15
C ALA A 641 -6.74 -9.16 27.41
N TYR A 642 -7.24 -10.33 27.86
CA TYR A 642 -8.21 -10.49 28.95
C TYR A 642 -7.94 -9.62 30.21
N PRO A 643 -6.70 -9.54 30.75
CA PRO A 643 -6.42 -8.77 31.97
C PRO A 643 -6.67 -7.26 31.85
N TYR A 644 -6.66 -6.73 30.63
CA TYR A 644 -6.84 -5.30 30.35
C TYR A 644 -8.28 -4.91 30.05
N LEU A 645 -9.15 -5.89 29.80
CA LEU A 645 -10.56 -5.66 29.44
C LEU A 645 -11.40 -5.30 30.67
N SER A 646 -12.46 -4.52 30.45
CA SER A 646 -13.49 -4.25 31.43
C SER A 646 -14.21 -5.55 31.87
N PRO A 647 -14.72 -5.62 33.11
CA PRO A 647 -15.38 -6.82 33.62
C PRO A 647 -16.51 -7.37 32.74
N PRO A 648 -17.37 -6.55 32.10
CA PRO A 648 -18.38 -7.06 31.18
C PRO A 648 -17.79 -7.72 29.93
N LEU A 649 -16.69 -7.19 29.38
CA LEU A 649 -16.01 -7.80 28.24
C LEU A 649 -15.27 -9.07 28.62
N GLN A 650 -14.67 -9.13 29.81
CA GLN A 650 -14.07 -10.36 30.34
C GLN A 650 -15.09 -11.51 30.42
N GLU A 651 -16.30 -11.25 30.91
CA GLU A 651 -17.37 -12.26 30.97
C GLU A 651 -17.77 -12.75 29.57
N ARG A 652 -17.99 -11.80 28.63
CA ARG A 652 -18.32 -12.13 27.24
C ARG A 652 -17.21 -12.92 26.55
N LEU A 653 -15.95 -12.52 26.75
CA LEU A 653 -14.80 -13.16 26.14
C LEU A 653 -14.61 -14.59 26.65
N ARG A 654 -14.78 -14.80 27.96
CA ARG A 654 -14.76 -16.16 28.54
C ARG A 654 -15.82 -17.05 27.91
N ALA A 655 -17.05 -16.55 27.78
CA ALA A 655 -18.14 -17.30 27.16
C ALA A 655 -17.85 -17.61 25.68
N TYR A 656 -17.30 -16.65 24.94
CA TYR A 656 -16.87 -16.83 23.56
C TYR A 656 -15.81 -17.93 23.43
N LEU A 657 -14.70 -17.84 24.18
CA LEU A 657 -13.61 -18.82 24.12
C LEU A 657 -14.07 -20.24 24.47
N ALA A 658 -14.99 -20.40 25.43
CA ALA A 658 -15.54 -21.71 25.78
C ALA A 658 -16.30 -22.38 24.61
N VAL A 659 -17.03 -21.57 23.81
CA VAL A 659 -17.73 -22.05 22.60
C VAL A 659 -16.72 -22.27 21.47
N GLU A 660 -15.83 -21.30 21.25
CA GLU A 660 -14.91 -21.30 20.13
C GLU A 660 -13.88 -22.44 20.23
N MET A 661 -13.35 -22.72 21.41
CA MET A 661 -12.45 -23.87 21.64
C MET A 661 -13.17 -25.22 21.55
N THR A 662 -14.51 -25.26 21.56
CA THR A 662 -15.28 -26.47 21.25
C THR A 662 -15.46 -26.63 19.74
N ARG A 663 -15.64 -25.51 19.02
CA ARG A 663 -15.74 -25.48 17.56
C ARG A 663 -14.40 -25.79 16.89
N TYR A 664 -13.33 -25.20 17.42
CA TYR A 664 -11.95 -25.31 16.95
C TYR A 664 -11.04 -25.72 18.11
N PRO A 665 -10.98 -27.02 18.43
CA PRO A 665 -10.19 -27.50 19.56
C PRO A 665 -8.70 -27.27 19.32
N PRO A 666 -7.98 -26.57 20.23
CA PRO A 666 -6.57 -26.26 20.02
C PRO A 666 -5.64 -27.48 20.12
N LEU A 667 -6.07 -28.57 20.76
CA LEU A 667 -5.28 -29.80 20.93
C LEU A 667 -5.58 -30.87 19.87
N GLU A 668 -6.53 -30.62 18.98
CA GLU A 668 -6.92 -31.58 17.95
C GLU A 668 -6.63 -31.00 16.57
N PRO A 669 -6.34 -31.84 15.56
CA PRO A 669 -6.54 -31.43 14.19
C PRO A 669 -7.98 -30.94 14.02
N LEU A 670 -8.16 -29.82 13.35
CA LEU A 670 -9.48 -29.24 13.10
C LEU A 670 -10.45 -30.25 12.43
N PRO A 671 -11.77 -30.12 12.65
CA PRO A 671 -12.76 -31.09 12.18
C PRO A 671 -13.04 -30.95 10.68
N TYR A 672 -12.20 -31.54 9.85
CA TYR A 672 -12.26 -31.55 8.38
C TYR A 672 -12.97 -32.79 7.80
N GLY A 673 -14.05 -33.25 8.43
CA GLY A 673 -14.89 -34.30 7.84
C GLY A 673 -15.82 -33.70 6.77
N GLU A 674 -16.07 -34.43 5.67
CA GLU A 674 -17.10 -34.00 4.71
C GLU A 674 -18.44 -33.70 5.39
N PRO A 675 -19.13 -32.61 4.98
CA PRO A 675 -18.77 -31.67 3.92
C PRO A 675 -17.80 -30.55 4.36
N TRP A 676 -16.93 -30.11 3.45
CA TRP A 676 -15.88 -29.09 3.62
C TRP A 676 -16.38 -27.65 3.82
N ASP A 677 -17.65 -27.46 4.16
CA ASP A 677 -18.32 -26.15 4.15
C ASP A 677 -17.99 -25.27 5.37
N TRP A 678 -17.15 -25.74 6.30
CA TRP A 678 -16.76 -24.99 7.48
C TRP A 678 -15.96 -23.71 7.13
N VAL A 679 -15.21 -23.68 6.01
CA VAL A 679 -14.54 -22.46 5.49
C VAL A 679 -15.53 -21.38 5.01
N ASN A 680 -16.78 -21.78 4.77
CA ASN A 680 -17.86 -20.94 4.28
C ASN A 680 -18.95 -20.72 5.34
N ARG A 681 -18.85 -21.39 6.50
CA ARG A 681 -19.78 -21.27 7.64
C ARG A 681 -19.12 -20.45 8.73
N GLY A 682 -19.34 -19.14 8.69
CA GLY A 682 -18.84 -18.19 9.67
C GLY A 682 -18.96 -16.77 9.14
N ARG A 683 -18.49 -15.79 9.90
CA ARG A 683 -18.42 -14.40 9.47
C ARG A 683 -17.11 -14.17 8.71
N PRO A 684 -17.17 -13.76 7.43
CA PRO A 684 -16.01 -13.28 6.68
C PRO A 684 -15.28 -12.16 7.40
N ARG A 685 -13.96 -12.12 7.25
CA ARG A 685 -13.11 -11.10 7.87
C ARG A 685 -12.96 -9.84 7.01
N GLU A 686 -13.40 -9.87 5.75
CA GLU A 686 -13.39 -8.71 4.86
C GLU A 686 -14.46 -7.66 5.25
N TRP A 687 -14.23 -6.41 4.86
CA TRP A 687 -15.14 -5.29 5.12
C TRP A 687 -16.42 -5.33 4.29
N HIS A 688 -16.41 -6.06 3.17
CA HIS A 688 -17.58 -6.29 2.35
C HIS A 688 -17.58 -7.73 1.82
N PRO A 689 -18.74 -8.28 1.42
CA PRO A 689 -18.81 -9.63 0.88
C PRO A 689 -18.04 -9.74 -0.44
N LEU A 690 -17.09 -10.69 -0.52
CA LEU A 690 -16.41 -11.04 -1.76
C LEU A 690 -17.10 -12.25 -2.41
N SER A 691 -17.50 -12.11 -3.67
CA SER A 691 -18.20 -13.18 -4.41
C SER A 691 -17.36 -14.44 -4.59
N ILE A 692 -16.03 -14.31 -4.64
CA ILE A 692 -15.10 -15.43 -4.79
C ILE A 692 -15.22 -16.46 -3.67
N ARG A 693 -15.76 -16.08 -2.50
CA ARG A 693 -15.98 -17.01 -1.38
C ARG A 693 -16.91 -18.17 -1.75
N GLU A 694 -17.81 -17.98 -2.71
CA GLU A 694 -18.69 -19.05 -3.19
C GLU A 694 -17.96 -20.07 -4.09
N GLU A 695 -16.77 -19.72 -4.59
CA GLU A 695 -15.95 -20.54 -5.49
C GLU A 695 -14.83 -21.29 -4.74
N VAL A 696 -14.66 -21.05 -3.43
CA VAL A 696 -13.63 -21.70 -2.61
C VAL A 696 -14.09 -23.10 -2.19
N ASP A 697 -13.67 -24.11 -2.96
CA ASP A 697 -13.72 -25.53 -2.59
C ASP A 697 -12.35 -25.96 -2.05
N ASN A 698 -12.23 -26.13 -0.72
CA ASN A 698 -10.93 -26.45 -0.09
C ASN A 698 -10.79 -27.95 0.26
N CYS A 699 -9.62 -28.52 -0.04
CA CYS A 699 -9.20 -29.90 0.23
C CYS A 699 -7.86 -29.98 1.01
N TRP A 700 -7.40 -28.86 1.59
CA TRP A 700 -6.15 -28.79 2.33
C TRP A 700 -6.25 -29.47 3.72
N PRO A 701 -5.38 -30.44 4.07
CA PRO A 701 -5.38 -31.04 5.40
C PRO A 701 -4.89 -30.04 6.47
N PRO A 702 -5.47 -30.05 7.68
CA PRO A 702 -5.04 -29.15 8.75
C PRO A 702 -3.58 -29.41 9.17
N PRO A 703 -2.81 -28.35 9.51
CA PRO A 703 -1.57 -28.54 10.25
C PRO A 703 -1.89 -29.18 11.62
N ALA A 704 -1.03 -30.08 12.08
CA ALA A 704 -1.09 -30.56 13.47
C ALA A 704 -0.86 -29.39 14.44
N PRO A 705 -1.46 -29.40 15.65
CA PRO A 705 -1.21 -28.35 16.64
C PRO A 705 0.29 -28.13 16.89
N PRO A 706 0.82 -26.89 16.81
CA PRO A 706 2.21 -26.62 17.12
C PRO A 706 2.47 -26.74 18.63
N LEU A 707 3.73 -26.95 19.02
CA LEU A 707 4.08 -27.03 20.45
C LEU A 707 3.74 -25.73 21.19
N GLN A 708 3.81 -24.58 20.51
CA GLN A 708 3.45 -23.26 21.02
C GLN A 708 2.01 -23.18 21.58
N THR A 709 1.09 -24.02 21.09
CA THR A 709 -0.28 -24.12 21.62
C THR A 709 -0.32 -24.38 23.13
N LEU A 710 0.67 -25.09 23.67
CA LEU A 710 0.75 -25.34 25.12
C LEU A 710 0.96 -24.05 25.92
N TYR A 711 1.67 -23.07 25.35
CA TYR A 711 1.79 -21.74 25.95
C TYR A 711 0.47 -20.96 25.87
N ALA A 712 -0.24 -21.05 24.75
CA ALA A 712 -1.57 -20.44 24.59
C ALA A 712 -2.56 -20.95 25.63
N LEU A 713 -2.60 -22.27 25.86
CA LEU A 713 -3.44 -22.91 26.88
C LEU A 713 -3.04 -22.53 28.30
N TRP A 714 -1.74 -22.45 28.57
CA TRP A 714 -1.26 -21.92 29.86
C TRP A 714 -1.76 -20.49 30.08
N ALA A 715 -1.59 -19.61 29.08
CA ALA A 715 -2.04 -18.22 29.15
C ALA A 715 -3.56 -18.12 29.35
N TYR A 716 -4.34 -18.93 28.63
CA TYR A 716 -5.79 -19.04 28.79
C TYR A 716 -6.17 -19.39 30.23
N ALA A 717 -5.66 -20.51 30.76
CA ALA A 717 -5.98 -20.92 32.13
C ALA A 717 -5.48 -19.92 33.18
N ARG A 718 -4.34 -19.27 32.92
CA ARG A 718 -3.73 -18.29 33.81
C ARG A 718 -4.48 -16.97 33.89
N TYR A 719 -4.94 -16.42 32.76
CA TYR A 719 -5.57 -15.10 32.70
C TYR A 719 -7.10 -15.18 32.74
N VAL A 720 -7.69 -16.15 32.05
CA VAL A 720 -9.13 -16.40 32.07
C VAL A 720 -9.51 -17.22 33.31
N GLY A 721 -8.59 -17.98 33.91
CA GLY A 721 -8.84 -18.68 35.18
C GLY A 721 -9.53 -20.03 35.03
N ASP A 722 -9.47 -20.64 33.85
CA ASP A 722 -10.08 -21.95 33.55
C ASP A 722 -9.04 -23.09 33.58
N TRP A 723 -8.56 -23.41 34.79
CA TRP A 723 -7.64 -24.52 35.02
C TRP A 723 -8.30 -25.90 34.89
N ASP A 724 -9.62 -25.96 35.08
CA ASP A 724 -10.38 -27.21 34.99
C ASP A 724 -10.39 -27.75 33.54
N TYR A 725 -10.47 -26.87 32.54
CA TYR A 725 -10.32 -27.25 31.13
C TYR A 725 -9.01 -27.98 30.85
N LEU A 726 -7.88 -27.45 31.34
CA LEU A 726 -6.56 -28.06 31.18
C LEU A 726 -6.45 -29.37 31.96
N ALA A 727 -6.94 -29.39 33.22
CA ALA A 727 -6.91 -30.60 34.05
C ALA A 727 -7.69 -31.76 33.41
N ALA A 728 -8.82 -31.48 32.77
CA ALA A 728 -9.63 -32.47 32.08
C ALA A 728 -8.94 -33.04 30.82
N ARG A 729 -7.99 -32.31 30.23
CA ARG A 729 -7.30 -32.63 28.97
C ARG A 729 -5.79 -32.87 29.15
N TRP A 730 -5.35 -33.13 30.38
CA TRP A 730 -3.93 -33.35 30.69
C TRP A 730 -3.29 -34.42 29.79
N ALA A 731 -3.99 -35.51 29.51
CA ALA A 731 -3.46 -36.59 28.66
C ALA A 731 -3.18 -36.14 27.21
N GLU A 732 -3.99 -35.23 26.67
CA GLU A 732 -3.79 -34.67 25.32
C GLU A 732 -2.63 -33.67 25.31
N ILE A 733 -2.53 -32.84 26.34
CA ILE A 733 -1.42 -31.90 26.56
C ILE A 733 -0.09 -32.64 26.65
N ASP A 734 -0.06 -33.72 27.44
CA ASP A 734 1.11 -34.56 27.66
C ASP A 734 1.53 -35.27 26.37
N ALA A 735 0.57 -35.82 25.63
CA ALA A 735 0.84 -36.47 24.35
C ALA A 735 1.43 -35.51 23.30
N LEU A 736 0.91 -34.27 23.20
CA LEU A 736 1.43 -33.27 22.27
C LEU A 736 2.87 -32.85 22.62
N PHE A 737 3.16 -32.67 23.91
CA PHE A 737 4.53 -32.38 24.37
C PHE A 737 5.47 -33.55 24.05
N ASP A 738 5.08 -34.77 24.38
CA ASP A 738 5.90 -35.97 24.14
C ASP A 738 6.22 -36.18 22.66
N GLU A 739 5.27 -35.87 21.77
CA GLU A 739 5.45 -35.94 20.32
C GLU A 739 6.51 -34.94 19.83
N LYS A 740 6.52 -33.71 20.35
CA LYS A 740 7.29 -32.59 19.77
C LYS A 740 8.54 -32.18 20.54
N ARG A 741 8.72 -32.60 21.79
CA ARG A 741 9.80 -32.12 22.69
C ARG A 741 11.23 -32.36 22.21
N THR A 742 11.45 -33.26 21.23
CA THR A 742 12.78 -33.53 20.66
C THR A 742 13.08 -32.72 19.40
N GLU A 743 12.13 -31.95 18.90
CA GLU A 743 12.19 -31.22 17.63
C GLU A 743 12.01 -29.70 17.82
N ILE A 744 12.45 -29.16 18.98
CA ILE A 744 12.35 -27.72 19.27
C ILE A 744 13.47 -26.96 18.56
N ASP A 745 13.17 -26.39 17.39
CA ASP A 745 14.13 -25.69 16.53
C ASP A 745 13.82 -24.21 16.27
N SER A 746 12.77 -23.69 16.92
CA SER A 746 12.32 -22.30 16.79
C SER A 746 12.03 -21.62 18.13
N TYR A 747 12.15 -20.28 18.16
CA TYR A 747 11.92 -19.50 19.39
C TYR A 747 10.44 -19.58 19.85
N ALA A 748 9.50 -19.74 18.92
CA ALA A 748 8.09 -20.00 19.21
C ALA A 748 7.89 -21.31 20.01
N GLU A 749 8.60 -22.38 19.65
CA GLU A 749 8.42 -23.68 20.29
C GLU A 749 9.05 -23.77 21.69
N ILE A 750 10.07 -22.93 21.99
CA ILE A 750 10.54 -22.73 23.36
C ILE A 750 9.38 -22.28 24.26
N ALA A 751 8.50 -21.38 23.77
CA ALA A 751 7.34 -20.93 24.53
C ALA A 751 6.43 -22.12 24.88
N GLY A 752 6.20 -23.04 23.93
CA GLY A 752 5.43 -24.25 24.16
C GLY A 752 5.97 -25.13 25.30
N ALA A 753 7.29 -25.35 25.34
CA ALA A 753 7.93 -26.09 26.43
C ALA A 753 7.81 -25.37 27.79
N ILE A 754 7.91 -24.03 27.82
CA ILE A 754 7.64 -23.22 29.02
C ILE A 754 6.18 -23.40 29.46
N GLY A 755 5.23 -23.32 28.52
CA GLY A 755 3.81 -23.50 28.76
C GLY A 755 3.52 -24.85 29.41
N TYR A 756 4.05 -25.93 28.82
CA TYR A 756 3.92 -27.29 29.38
C TYR A 756 4.49 -27.39 30.80
N ALA A 757 5.71 -26.90 31.04
CA ALA A 757 6.34 -26.95 32.37
C ALA A 757 5.48 -26.26 33.44
N ARG A 758 4.90 -25.09 33.09
CA ARG A 758 4.03 -24.32 34.00
C ARG A 758 2.68 -24.97 34.23
N ILE A 759 2.07 -25.55 33.20
CA ILE A 759 0.82 -26.31 33.35
C ILE A 759 1.04 -27.51 34.27
N ALA A 760 2.08 -28.30 34.00
CA ALA A 760 2.43 -29.47 34.79
C ALA A 760 2.67 -29.11 36.26
N ALA A 761 3.48 -28.07 36.50
CA ALA A 761 3.78 -27.59 37.85
C ALA A 761 2.50 -27.15 38.60
N ARG A 762 1.60 -26.44 37.91
CA ARG A 762 0.35 -25.94 38.49
C ARG A 762 -0.64 -27.06 38.81
N LEU A 763 -0.70 -28.08 37.97
CA LEU A 763 -1.60 -29.24 38.14
C LEU A 763 -1.03 -30.32 39.08
N GLY A 764 0.22 -30.18 39.52
CA GLY A 764 0.86 -31.10 40.47
C GLY A 764 1.61 -32.28 39.83
N HIS A 765 1.90 -32.20 38.53
CA HIS A 765 2.68 -33.16 37.74
C HIS A 765 4.17 -32.81 37.81
N ALA A 766 4.79 -33.02 38.97
CA ALA A 766 6.16 -32.57 39.22
C ALA A 766 7.24 -33.24 38.34
N PRO A 767 7.18 -34.56 38.03
CA PRO A 767 8.10 -35.16 37.06
C PRO A 767 8.01 -34.51 35.68
N GLU A 768 6.79 -34.35 35.17
CA GLU A 768 6.48 -33.78 33.86
C GLU A 768 6.89 -32.30 33.78
N ALA A 769 6.69 -31.54 34.86
CA ALA A 769 7.19 -30.17 34.98
C ALA A 769 8.72 -30.09 34.84
N ALA A 770 9.44 -31.06 35.41
CA ALA A 770 10.90 -31.14 35.27
C ALA A 770 11.32 -31.52 33.84
N GLU A 771 10.55 -32.35 33.14
CA GLU A 771 10.78 -32.68 31.73
C GLU A 771 10.58 -31.47 30.82
N GLY A 772 9.47 -30.72 31.02
CA GLY A 772 9.23 -29.46 30.33
C GLY A 772 10.35 -28.44 30.52
N ARG A 773 10.78 -28.27 31.77
CA ARG A 773 11.91 -27.40 32.13
C ARG A 773 13.21 -27.83 31.44
N ALA A 774 13.49 -29.13 31.39
CA ALA A 774 14.68 -29.66 30.74
C ALA A 774 14.66 -29.45 29.22
N ALA A 775 13.50 -29.66 28.57
CA ALA A 775 13.33 -29.39 27.15
C ALA A 775 13.51 -27.90 26.83
N ALA A 776 12.85 -27.00 27.57
CA ALA A 776 13.00 -25.55 27.40
C ALA A 776 14.46 -25.11 27.61
N THR A 777 15.14 -25.62 28.64
CA THR A 777 16.56 -25.32 28.90
C THR A 777 17.46 -25.78 27.76
N THR A 778 17.25 -27.00 27.25
CA THR A 778 18.04 -27.56 26.15
C THR A 778 17.85 -26.73 24.88
N ALA A 779 16.62 -26.34 24.58
CA ALA A 779 16.30 -25.50 23.44
C ALA A 779 16.88 -24.08 23.58
N MET A 780 16.79 -23.45 24.77
CA MET A 780 17.43 -22.14 25.04
C MET A 780 18.96 -22.21 24.97
N GLN A 781 19.58 -23.36 25.24
CA GLN A 781 21.03 -23.53 25.05
C GLN A 781 21.38 -23.62 23.56
N ALA A 782 20.60 -24.35 22.78
CA ALA A 782 20.74 -24.41 21.32
C ALA A 782 20.49 -23.04 20.67
N GLY A 783 19.48 -22.31 21.14
CA GLY A 783 19.08 -20.99 20.64
C GLY A 783 20.09 -19.87 20.86
N LEU A 784 21.19 -20.10 21.59
CA LEU A 784 22.32 -19.17 21.64
C LEU A 784 22.98 -19.02 20.26
N ALA A 785 22.92 -20.06 19.43
CA ALA A 785 23.35 -20.05 18.03
C ALA A 785 22.27 -19.41 17.14
N PHE A 786 22.08 -18.09 17.29
CA PHE A 786 21.05 -17.33 16.57
C PHE A 786 21.10 -17.54 15.05
N ALA A 787 22.31 -17.62 14.46
CA ALA A 787 22.47 -17.85 13.03
C ALA A 787 21.88 -19.20 12.57
N ASP A 788 22.10 -20.28 13.33
CA ASP A 788 21.56 -21.60 13.02
C ASP A 788 20.02 -21.60 13.09
N TRP A 789 19.46 -20.88 14.06
CA TRP A 789 18.00 -20.74 14.23
C TRP A 789 17.38 -19.83 13.17
N LEU A 790 18.11 -18.81 12.72
CA LEU A 790 17.75 -17.99 11.57
C LEU A 790 17.76 -18.83 10.28
N ASP A 791 18.77 -19.65 10.06
CA ASP A 791 18.86 -20.55 8.89
C ASP A 791 17.75 -21.60 8.90
N ALA A 792 17.44 -22.18 10.07
CA ALA A 792 16.31 -23.08 10.25
C ALA A 792 14.97 -22.39 9.91
N ALA A 793 14.75 -21.17 10.43
CA ALA A 793 13.56 -20.39 10.10
C ALA A 793 13.48 -20.07 8.60
N ASN A 794 14.58 -19.65 7.97
CA ASN A 794 14.63 -19.38 6.53
C ASN A 794 14.36 -20.65 5.69
N THR A 795 14.69 -21.83 6.22
CA THR A 795 14.40 -23.12 5.58
C THR A 795 12.93 -23.51 5.72
N LEU A 796 12.30 -23.21 6.86
CA LEU A 796 10.88 -23.47 7.12
C LEU A 796 9.96 -22.51 6.36
N PHE A 797 10.43 -21.28 6.12
CA PHE A 797 9.75 -20.25 5.32
C PHE A 797 10.56 -19.95 4.04
N PRO A 798 10.73 -20.93 3.14
CA PRO A 798 11.54 -20.75 1.92
C PRO A 798 10.88 -19.74 0.99
N ASN A 799 11.62 -19.20 0.02
CA ASN A 799 11.05 -18.38 -1.05
C ASN A 799 10.60 -19.30 -2.21
N ALA A 800 9.29 -19.45 -2.46
CA ALA A 800 8.77 -20.19 -3.61
C ALA A 800 8.85 -19.28 -4.83
N GLY A 801 9.94 -19.41 -5.58
CA GLY A 801 10.11 -18.66 -6.82
C GLY A 801 11.55 -18.53 -7.29
N VAL A 802 12.53 -18.63 -6.40
CA VAL A 802 13.95 -18.42 -6.75
C VAL A 802 14.74 -19.72 -6.64
N SER A 803 14.40 -20.69 -7.48
CA SER A 803 15.25 -21.87 -7.66
C SER A 803 16.35 -21.58 -8.68
N GLY A 804 17.58 -21.33 -8.24
CA GLY A 804 18.76 -21.66 -9.04
C GLY A 804 19.78 -20.57 -9.41
N SER A 805 19.70 -19.34 -8.92
CA SER A 805 20.84 -18.40 -9.00
C SER A 805 21.71 -18.53 -7.75
N ALA A 806 23.02 -18.64 -7.93
CA ALA A 806 24.01 -18.64 -6.85
C ALA A 806 24.21 -17.24 -6.23
N ASP A 807 23.44 -16.25 -6.69
CA ASP A 807 23.33 -14.90 -6.12
C ASP A 807 22.12 -14.88 -5.17
N ASP A 808 22.46 -15.13 -3.90
CA ASP A 808 21.62 -15.42 -2.74
C ASP A 808 21.03 -14.14 -2.11
N GLU A 809 20.52 -13.19 -2.92
CA GLU A 809 20.15 -11.85 -2.43
C GLU A 809 18.80 -11.78 -1.67
N ARG A 810 18.06 -12.89 -1.57
CA ARG A 810 16.69 -12.86 -1.03
C ARG A 810 16.37 -14.08 -0.14
N PRO A 811 17.00 -14.23 1.04
CA PRO A 811 16.51 -15.19 2.03
C PRO A 811 15.10 -14.75 2.44
N GLY A 812 14.17 -15.71 2.51
CA GLY A 812 12.71 -15.55 2.59
C GLY A 812 12.21 -14.60 3.67
N LEU A 813 10.91 -14.27 3.61
CA LEU A 813 10.12 -13.50 4.59
C LEU A 813 10.91 -13.20 5.88
N ARG A 814 11.68 -12.09 5.88
CA ARG A 814 12.83 -11.86 6.79
C ARG A 814 12.47 -11.75 8.28
N GLY A 815 11.29 -12.16 8.72
CA GLY A 815 10.82 -12.17 10.10
C GLY A 815 10.60 -13.56 10.71
N GLY A 816 10.80 -14.65 9.96
CA GLY A 816 10.48 -16.02 10.40
C GLY A 816 11.12 -16.42 11.74
N VAL A 817 12.35 -15.98 12.00
CA VAL A 817 13.06 -16.27 13.28
C VAL A 817 12.35 -15.66 14.50
N PHE A 818 11.60 -14.57 14.32
CA PHE A 818 10.86 -13.89 15.40
C PHE A 818 9.38 -14.27 15.45
N PHE A 819 8.96 -15.26 14.68
CA PHE A 819 7.58 -15.73 14.66
C PHE A 819 7.16 -16.23 16.06
N GLY A 820 5.93 -15.92 16.47
CA GLY A 820 5.35 -16.47 17.71
C GLY A 820 6.04 -16.03 19.01
N LEU A 821 6.82 -14.94 18.99
CA LEU A 821 7.54 -14.48 20.18
C LEU A 821 6.59 -14.13 21.33
N VAL A 822 6.85 -14.75 22.49
CA VAL A 822 6.23 -14.39 23.77
C VAL A 822 7.21 -13.58 24.63
N PRO A 823 6.75 -12.80 25.62
CA PRO A 823 7.63 -11.91 26.39
C PRO A 823 8.82 -12.62 27.07
N GLU A 824 8.65 -13.86 27.54
CA GLU A 824 9.72 -14.63 28.18
C GLU A 824 10.83 -15.00 27.20
N VAL A 825 10.47 -15.41 26.00
CA VAL A 825 11.44 -15.77 24.96
C VAL A 825 12.10 -14.50 24.40
N GLY A 826 11.34 -13.42 24.23
CA GLY A 826 11.89 -12.12 23.85
C GLY A 826 12.87 -11.57 24.88
N ARG A 827 12.57 -11.71 26.19
CA ARG A 827 13.49 -11.35 27.26
C ARG A 827 14.73 -12.24 27.29
N TYR A 828 14.58 -13.55 27.08
CA TYR A 828 15.72 -14.45 26.93
C TYR A 828 16.64 -13.97 25.79
N LEU A 829 16.09 -13.65 24.62
CA LEU A 829 16.84 -13.08 23.51
C LEU A 829 17.47 -11.72 23.83
N HIS A 830 16.79 -10.86 24.58
CA HIS A 830 17.34 -9.59 25.07
C HIS A 830 18.58 -9.82 25.96
N ASP A 831 18.47 -10.76 26.89
CA ASP A 831 19.52 -11.01 27.88
C ASP A 831 20.72 -11.79 27.30
N THR A 832 20.52 -12.61 26.25
CA THR A 832 21.57 -13.48 25.68
C THR A 832 22.02 -13.12 24.26
N ASN A 833 21.10 -12.72 23.37
CA ASN A 833 21.33 -12.63 21.92
C ASN A 833 21.04 -11.23 21.33
N LEU A 834 20.92 -10.19 22.16
CA LEU A 834 20.51 -8.85 21.74
C LEU A 834 21.35 -8.29 20.60
N ALA A 835 22.67 -8.51 20.59
CA ALA A 835 23.54 -7.99 19.53
C ALA A 835 23.22 -8.61 18.16
N ALA A 836 23.08 -9.94 18.08
CA ALA A 836 22.76 -10.64 16.85
C ALA A 836 21.33 -10.35 16.37
N ALA A 837 20.35 -10.40 17.29
CA ALA A 837 18.96 -10.08 16.97
C ALA A 837 18.81 -8.60 16.55
N SER A 838 19.50 -7.68 17.22
CA SER A 838 19.49 -6.26 16.83
C SER A 838 20.20 -6.04 15.51
N TRP A 839 21.31 -6.71 15.24
CA TRP A 839 21.95 -6.63 13.94
C TRP A 839 21.00 -7.07 12.83
N TYR A 840 20.29 -8.20 13.01
CA TYR A 840 19.34 -8.69 12.01
C TYR A 840 18.15 -7.74 11.81
N ILE A 841 17.58 -7.21 12.88
CA ILE A 841 16.51 -6.19 12.79
C ILE A 841 17.00 -4.91 12.10
N ASP A 842 18.24 -4.48 12.35
CA ASP A 842 18.82 -3.32 11.68
C ASP A 842 19.16 -3.59 10.21
N ASP A 843 19.67 -4.77 9.89
CA ASP A 843 19.96 -5.19 8.52
C ASP A 843 18.69 -5.15 7.66
N VAL A 844 17.59 -5.69 8.18
CA VAL A 844 16.28 -5.64 7.52
C VAL A 844 15.75 -4.21 7.37
N ASN A 845 15.82 -3.38 8.41
CA ASN A 845 15.35 -1.99 8.34
C ASN A 845 16.23 -1.08 7.47
N ARG A 846 17.49 -1.47 7.18
CA ARG A 846 18.47 -0.68 6.42
C ARG A 846 18.75 -1.23 5.03
N TYR A 847 18.28 -2.43 4.71
CA TYR A 847 18.41 -3.00 3.37
C TYR A 847 17.85 -1.98 2.36
N PRO A 848 18.50 -1.77 1.20
CA PRO A 848 18.20 -0.85 0.11
C PRO A 848 16.85 -0.11 0.04
N THR A 849 15.77 -0.85 0.22
CA THR A 849 14.37 -0.42 0.15
C THR A 849 13.87 0.28 1.41
N GLY A 850 14.63 0.27 2.51
CA GLY A 850 14.27 0.87 3.79
C GLY A 850 13.02 0.20 4.34
N ASP A 851 13.09 -1.10 4.61
CA ASP A 851 11.88 -1.93 4.69
C ASP A 851 10.98 -1.66 5.89
N TYR A 852 11.48 -0.98 6.94
CA TYR A 852 10.80 -0.65 8.20
C TYR A 852 9.68 -1.65 8.58
N LEU A 853 9.99 -2.96 8.51
CA LEU A 853 8.96 -4.02 8.38
C LEU A 853 7.96 -4.05 9.54
N TRP A 854 8.31 -3.52 10.70
CA TRP A 854 7.50 -3.54 11.90
C TRP A 854 6.11 -2.85 11.74
N TYR A 855 5.86 -2.02 10.71
CA TYR A 855 4.52 -1.46 10.38
C TYR A 855 3.75 -2.20 9.28
N ALA A 856 4.35 -3.21 8.66
CA ALA A 856 3.80 -3.80 7.45
C ALA A 856 2.60 -4.71 7.79
N THR A 857 1.42 -4.13 8.04
CA THR A 857 0.16 -4.86 8.26
C THR A 857 -0.88 -4.68 7.18
N ARG A 858 -0.44 -4.44 5.96
CA ARG A 858 -1.22 -4.78 4.77
C ARG A 858 -0.26 -4.67 3.62
N ALA A 859 0.37 -5.75 3.18
CA ALA A 859 1.21 -5.61 1.99
C ALA A 859 0.40 -5.26 0.74
N GLY A 860 -0.94 -5.29 0.77
CA GLY A 860 -1.87 -4.41 0.01
C GLY A 860 -1.40 -2.98 -0.21
N CYS A 861 -1.15 -2.29 0.88
CA CYS A 861 -0.77 -0.89 0.87
C CYS A 861 0.75 -0.70 0.95
N ASN A 862 1.52 -1.72 1.32
CA ASN A 862 2.87 -1.57 1.88
C ASN A 862 3.98 -2.31 1.10
N GLY A 863 3.73 -2.72 -0.15
CA GLY A 863 4.75 -3.32 -1.01
C GLY A 863 5.77 -2.30 -1.51
N GLU A 864 6.57 -1.76 -0.60
CA GLU A 864 7.81 -0.98 -0.84
C GLU A 864 9.03 -1.92 -0.95
N LEU A 865 8.76 -3.23 -1.09
CA LEU A 865 9.69 -4.32 -0.87
C LEU A 865 9.80 -5.16 -2.15
N THR A 866 10.71 -4.79 -3.04
CA THR A 866 11.03 -5.55 -4.27
C THR A 866 9.88 -5.66 -5.31
N GLU A 867 10.25 -6.15 -6.50
CA GLU A 867 9.41 -6.51 -7.65
C GLU A 867 8.08 -7.21 -7.28
N THR A 868 8.10 -8.12 -6.30
CA THR A 868 6.89 -8.81 -5.83
C THR A 868 6.23 -8.02 -4.69
N SER A 869 5.22 -7.23 -5.04
CA SER A 869 4.54 -6.30 -4.14
C SER A 869 3.74 -6.92 -2.96
N PHE A 870 4.03 -8.15 -2.52
CA PHE A 870 3.32 -8.84 -1.45
C PHE A 870 4.26 -9.48 -0.42
N GLN A 871 4.18 -8.99 0.82
CA GLN A 871 4.58 -9.73 2.02
C GLN A 871 3.34 -10.05 2.85
N SER A 872 3.25 -11.27 3.32
CA SER A 872 2.21 -11.63 4.27
C SER A 872 2.41 -10.87 5.61
N PRO A 873 1.42 -10.77 6.52
CA PRO A 873 1.53 -9.92 7.71
C PRO A 873 2.58 -10.35 8.76
N GLU A 874 2.97 -11.61 8.71
CA GLU A 874 3.79 -12.33 9.68
C GLU A 874 5.10 -11.59 9.94
N PRO A 875 5.88 -11.15 8.92
CA PRO A 875 7.15 -10.48 9.17
C PRO A 875 6.93 -9.17 9.94
N GLY A 876 5.95 -8.35 9.54
CA GLY A 876 5.70 -7.09 10.22
C GLY A 876 5.17 -7.25 11.64
N TRP A 877 4.39 -8.29 11.90
CA TRP A 877 4.01 -8.69 13.26
C TRP A 877 5.22 -9.18 14.08
N ALA A 878 5.99 -10.12 13.55
CA ALA A 878 7.15 -10.71 14.21
C ALA A 878 8.20 -9.66 14.57
N PHE A 879 8.51 -8.73 13.65
CA PHE A 879 9.43 -7.62 13.92
C PHE A 879 8.90 -6.63 14.95
N PHE A 880 7.61 -6.34 14.96
CA PHE A 880 7.01 -5.50 15.99
C PHE A 880 7.20 -6.13 17.38
N LEU A 881 6.95 -7.43 17.51
CA LEU A 881 7.17 -8.16 18.76
C LEU A 881 8.66 -8.23 19.13
N ALA A 882 9.57 -8.35 18.15
CA ALA A 882 11.00 -8.32 18.40
C ALA A 882 11.47 -6.93 18.89
N GLU A 883 10.98 -5.83 18.32
CA GLU A 883 11.23 -4.48 18.84
C GLU A 883 10.73 -4.34 20.29
N ALA A 884 9.52 -4.84 20.59
CA ALA A 884 8.92 -4.74 21.90
C ALA A 884 9.66 -5.60 22.95
N TYR A 885 9.82 -6.90 22.69
CA TYR A 885 10.29 -7.86 23.69
C TYR A 885 11.80 -8.14 23.63
N VAL A 886 12.42 -8.08 22.45
CA VAL A 886 13.86 -8.33 22.29
C VAL A 886 14.65 -7.04 22.45
N ARG A 887 14.26 -5.94 21.79
CA ARG A 887 14.96 -4.65 21.94
C ARG A 887 14.53 -3.84 23.16
N GLY A 888 13.35 -4.15 23.72
CA GLY A 888 12.80 -3.40 24.85
C GLY A 888 12.45 -1.96 24.47
N ALA A 889 11.96 -1.75 23.25
CA ALA A 889 11.61 -0.42 22.75
C ALA A 889 10.60 0.28 23.68
N PRO A 890 10.77 1.58 23.97
CA PRO A 890 9.82 2.32 24.80
C PRO A 890 8.48 2.44 24.07
N ARG A 891 7.38 2.61 24.84
CA ARG A 891 6.03 2.74 24.26
C ARG A 891 5.96 3.81 23.16
N GLU A 892 6.62 4.95 23.35
CA GLU A 892 6.64 6.03 22.35
C GLU A 892 7.15 5.54 20.99
N ARG A 893 8.20 4.71 20.97
CA ARG A 893 8.76 4.11 19.74
C ARG A 893 7.76 3.12 19.13
N LEU A 894 7.19 2.24 19.94
CA LEU A 894 6.17 1.28 19.49
C LEU A 894 4.87 1.95 19.02
N LEU A 895 4.56 3.18 19.44
CA LEU A 895 3.36 3.91 19.02
C LEU A 895 3.50 4.57 17.67
N ARG A 896 4.68 5.14 17.33
CA ARG A 896 5.02 5.50 15.93
C ARG A 896 4.71 4.33 14.98
N TRP A 897 4.98 3.20 15.59
CA TRP A 897 5.03 1.84 15.20
C TRP A 897 3.77 1.03 14.82
N LEU A 898 2.67 1.44 15.46
CA LEU A 898 1.51 0.60 15.76
C LEU A 898 0.42 0.86 14.74
N ASP A 899 0.35 -0.05 13.78
CA ASP A 899 -0.55 -0.03 12.64
C ASP A 899 -2.00 -0.42 12.98
N ARG A 900 -2.83 -0.69 11.96
CA ARG A 900 -4.27 -1.01 12.05
C ARG A 900 -4.51 -2.50 11.78
N PRO A 901 -5.68 -3.08 12.15
CA PRO A 901 -5.98 -4.47 11.82
C PRO A 901 -6.18 -4.68 10.30
N TRP A 902 -5.84 -5.87 9.79
CA TRP A 902 -6.03 -6.24 8.37
C TRP A 902 -7.50 -6.34 7.98
N GLY A 903 -8.26 -7.07 8.79
CA GLY A 903 -9.68 -7.31 8.63
C GLY A 903 -10.36 -7.35 10.00
N LEU A 904 -11.62 -7.77 10.01
CA LEU A 904 -12.37 -7.94 11.25
C LEU A 904 -11.66 -8.97 12.15
N GLY A 905 -11.39 -8.57 13.40
CA GLY A 905 -10.81 -9.42 14.44
C GLY A 905 -9.43 -9.96 14.11
N ASP A 906 -8.47 -9.08 13.91
CA ASP A 906 -7.07 -9.43 13.66
C ASP A 906 -6.33 -9.79 14.97
N PRO A 907 -5.96 -11.07 15.19
CA PRO A 907 -5.28 -11.50 16.42
C PRO A 907 -3.88 -10.88 16.58
N TRP A 908 -3.16 -10.62 15.49
CA TRP A 908 -1.81 -10.05 15.56
C TRP A 908 -1.83 -8.59 15.93
N HIS A 909 -2.81 -7.84 15.43
CA HIS A 909 -3.02 -6.47 15.86
C HIS A 909 -3.34 -6.38 17.36
N ILE A 910 -4.15 -7.31 17.89
CA ILE A 910 -4.40 -7.45 19.33
C ILE A 910 -3.07 -7.65 20.10
N GLN A 911 -2.21 -8.55 19.61
CA GLN A 911 -0.91 -8.79 20.25
C GLN A 911 0.02 -7.56 20.21
N LYS A 912 0.05 -6.81 19.09
CA LYS A 912 0.82 -5.57 18.99
C LYS A 912 0.34 -4.52 20.00
N ILE A 913 -0.98 -4.36 20.16
CA ILE A 913 -1.54 -3.44 21.17
C ILE A 913 -1.12 -3.87 22.58
N VAL A 914 -1.22 -5.16 22.91
CA VAL A 914 -0.80 -5.67 24.23
C VAL A 914 0.69 -5.44 24.47
N ALA A 915 1.55 -5.70 23.47
CA ALA A 915 2.97 -5.42 23.55
C ALA A 915 3.25 -3.92 23.80
N ALA A 916 2.50 -3.02 23.16
CA ALA A 916 2.62 -1.57 23.38
C ALA A 916 2.11 -1.11 24.76
N ILE A 917 1.08 -1.76 25.31
CA ILE A 917 0.60 -1.53 26.69
C ILE A 917 1.69 -1.92 27.70
N GLU A 918 2.37 -3.03 27.45
CA GLU A 918 3.37 -3.62 28.36
C GLU A 918 4.75 -2.96 28.27
N ALA A 919 5.01 -2.23 27.18
CA ALA A 919 6.25 -1.50 26.99
C ALA A 919 6.45 -0.39 28.06
N PRO A 920 7.72 -0.13 28.44
CA PRO A 920 8.08 0.80 29.50
C PRO A 920 7.75 2.27 29.18
#